data_AF-A0A1R3J5W5-F1
#
_entry.id   AF-A0A1R3J5W5-F1
#
_cell.length_a   1.000
_cell.length_b   1.000
_cell.length_c   1.000
_cell.angle_alpha   90.00
_cell.angle_beta   90.00
_cell.angle_gamma   90.00
#
_symmetry.space_group_name_H-M   'P 1'
#
loop_
_entity.id
_entity.type
_entity.pdbx_description
1 polymer ?
#
loop_
_entity_poly.entity_id
_entity_poly.type
_entity_poly.pdbx_seq_one_letter_code
_entity_poly.pdbx_strand_id
1 'polypeptide(L)'
;MILHYLQPARLQTKKLVFEDVFSSRDSATLEHLKELSARRRVIEESINQSSSVTEAIAREMSGGLTSRCLRDLQKLEQYLPLLENLISHVDVVCSNRQVVCWISELKIRWSSALSSSSFFNLRGPKLFQIDTLRFELGMMLYLYAALLRERAIEVLPADLVQSAKLFREAAGVFQHLAKEVFPSLQSVQSVERPPEATPWMSTVMILICLAEAQAVTIRKAEEKGTSVALLAKLHYGITELLGEATAILYSNNGECKDISSRFLEFLSSCKALHELRSLIYLAEGLKTADQVGVAVGVLRDALINARKKVPGEESWRSIFSKEIDAAADLLRRLEHENEFVWHENIPCGDELPLPQVPPSSFSLHSEALKLSTCRWDRVVSAVVSEESAIGSNSSGTDVFKLTYLEGNSWLWDVSGVRILVDPILVGNLDFGIPLLYDAAKKFLKNFKLTDLPPVDCLLITQSLDDHCHLKTLKPLSEMSPNLRVIATPNAKPLLDPLFKNVTYVEPGEESEVEGGNGSKVRIEATAGPVLGPPWQRPENGYLLVSPQGQLSLYYEPHCVYNKRFLENKRADIVITPVIKQLLPSFTLVSGQEDAVQLAKLLQAKFIVPMKNGDLDSKGFLASIVESEGTMESFKELLQKELPDAQALEPTPGVPLQIPAP
;
A
#
# COMPACT_ATOMS: atom_id res chain seq x y z
N MET A 1 10.06 -1.23 -24.06
CA MET A 1 9.40 0.08 -24.31
C MET A 1 7.91 0.01 -23.96
N ILE A 2 7.36 0.98 -23.21
CA ILE A 2 5.97 0.96 -22.71
C ILE A 2 5.10 1.85 -23.62
N LEU A 3 3.84 1.49 -23.87
CA LEU A 3 2.90 2.39 -24.56
C LEU A 3 2.48 3.49 -23.60
N HIS A 4 2.45 4.74 -24.06
CA HIS A 4 2.09 5.88 -23.22
C HIS A 4 0.75 6.48 -23.66
N TYR A 5 -0.10 6.79 -22.67
CA TYR A 5 -1.36 7.50 -22.84
C TYR A 5 -1.45 8.68 -21.87
N LEU A 6 -1.04 9.84 -22.36
CA LEU A 6 -0.96 11.11 -21.61
C LEU A 6 -2.28 11.91 -21.61
N GLN A 7 -3.34 11.42 -22.26
CA GLN A 7 -4.59 12.17 -22.31
C GLN A 7 -5.30 12.35 -20.94
N PRO A 8 -5.18 11.46 -19.93
CA PRO A 8 -5.96 11.60 -18.68
C PRO A 8 -5.73 12.89 -17.89
N ALA A 9 -4.61 13.60 -18.08
CA ALA A 9 -4.38 14.90 -17.43
C ALA A 9 -4.94 16.08 -18.23
N ARG A 10 -5.46 15.86 -19.45
CA ARG A 10 -5.99 16.91 -20.35
C ARG A 10 -7.42 17.33 -20.00
N LEU A 11 -7.62 17.64 -18.72
CA LEU A 11 -8.87 18.18 -18.20
C LEU A 11 -8.90 19.71 -18.38
N GLN A 12 -10.10 20.24 -18.52
CA GLN A 12 -10.39 21.66 -18.52
C GLN A 12 -11.46 21.96 -17.48
N THR A 13 -11.41 23.16 -16.91
CA THR A 13 -12.39 23.60 -15.91
C THR A 13 -12.80 25.04 -16.14
N LYS A 14 -13.91 25.47 -15.54
CA LYS A 14 -14.34 26.87 -15.60
C LYS A 14 -13.88 27.63 -14.36
N LYS A 15 -13.76 28.95 -14.54
CA LYS A 15 -13.48 29.89 -13.46
C LYS A 15 -14.47 29.74 -12.32
N LEU A 16 -13.90 29.65 -11.13
CA LEU A 16 -14.62 29.51 -9.88
C LEU A 16 -14.05 30.51 -8.88
N VAL A 17 -14.93 31.32 -8.29
CA VAL A 17 -14.58 32.40 -7.35
C VAL A 17 -15.43 32.22 -6.11
N PHE A 18 -14.80 31.80 -5.02
CA PHE A 18 -15.47 31.46 -3.77
C PHE A 18 -15.98 32.72 -3.05
N GLU A 19 -15.23 33.82 -3.05
CA GLU A 19 -15.63 35.07 -2.38
C GLU A 19 -16.81 35.79 -3.05
N ASP A 20 -17.11 35.48 -4.31
CA ASP A 20 -18.29 36.01 -5.02
C ASP A 20 -19.60 35.34 -4.55
N VAL A 21 -19.48 34.16 -3.93
CA VAL A 21 -20.61 33.27 -3.63
C VAL A 21 -20.79 33.07 -2.12
N PHE A 22 -19.70 32.86 -1.38
CA PHE A 22 -19.72 32.77 0.08
C PHE A 22 -19.67 34.16 0.71
N SER A 23 -20.69 34.50 1.49
CA SER A 23 -20.73 35.77 2.22
C SER A 23 -19.78 35.74 3.42
N SER A 24 -18.84 36.69 3.48
CA SER A 24 -17.98 36.93 4.64
C SER A 24 -18.46 38.13 5.44
N ARG A 25 -18.45 38.03 6.77
CA ARG A 25 -18.81 39.13 7.69
C ARG A 25 -17.59 39.80 8.31
N ASP A 26 -16.41 39.20 8.14
CA ASP A 26 -15.14 39.64 8.68
C ASP A 26 -14.05 39.56 7.59
N SER A 27 -12.99 40.35 7.77
CA SER A 27 -11.90 40.45 6.80
C SER A 27 -11.07 39.16 6.71
N ALA A 28 -10.94 38.38 7.78
CA ALA A 28 -10.11 37.18 7.77
C ALA A 28 -10.74 36.07 6.92
N THR A 29 -12.04 35.83 7.08
CA THR A 29 -12.79 34.89 6.23
C THR A 29 -12.73 35.29 4.76
N LEU A 30 -12.85 36.59 4.46
CA LEU A 30 -12.73 37.09 3.09
C LEU A 30 -11.36 36.78 2.47
N GLU A 31 -10.27 37.00 3.22
CA GLU A 31 -8.91 36.70 2.74
C GLU A 31 -8.69 35.20 2.51
N HIS A 32 -9.24 34.33 3.37
CA HIS A 32 -9.18 32.87 3.13
C HIS A 32 -9.94 32.45 1.86
N LEU A 33 -11.11 33.03 1.59
CA LEU A 33 -11.88 32.75 0.37
C LEU A 33 -11.15 33.24 -0.89
N LYS A 34 -10.55 34.43 -0.83
CA LYS A 34 -9.71 34.96 -1.92
C LYS A 34 -8.49 34.09 -2.18
N GLU A 35 -7.83 33.61 -1.13
CA GLU A 35 -6.69 32.70 -1.25
C GLU A 35 -7.10 31.39 -1.93
N LEU A 36 -8.23 30.79 -1.52
CA LEU A 36 -8.78 29.59 -2.14
C LEU A 36 -9.06 29.83 -3.64
N SER A 37 -9.69 30.95 -4.00
CA SER A 37 -9.94 31.34 -5.39
C SER A 37 -8.67 31.61 -6.19
N ALA A 38 -7.67 32.25 -5.59
CA ALA A 38 -6.40 32.55 -6.24
C ALA A 38 -5.62 31.27 -6.54
N ARG A 39 -5.50 30.36 -5.56
CA ARG A 39 -4.83 29.05 -5.74
C ARG A 39 -5.51 28.20 -6.80
N ARG A 40 -6.85 28.16 -6.79
CA ARG A 40 -7.63 27.51 -7.85
C ARG A 40 -7.31 28.12 -9.22
N ARG A 41 -7.38 29.44 -9.35
CA ARG A 41 -7.21 30.13 -10.64
C ARG A 41 -5.89 29.78 -11.32
N VAL A 42 -4.80 29.67 -10.55
CA VAL A 42 -3.48 29.32 -11.10
C VAL A 42 -3.47 27.87 -11.67
N ILE A 43 -4.25 26.95 -11.09
CA ILE A 43 -4.44 25.60 -11.62
C ILE A 43 -5.27 25.66 -12.91
N GLU A 44 -6.42 26.34 -12.87
CA GLU A 44 -7.30 26.53 -14.03
C GLU A 44 -6.55 27.09 -15.25
N GLU A 45 -5.82 28.19 -15.07
CA GLU A 45 -5.07 28.85 -16.14
C GLU A 45 -3.99 27.94 -16.74
N SER A 46 -3.39 27.08 -15.90
CA SER A 46 -2.39 26.11 -16.35
C SER A 46 -2.99 24.99 -17.19
N ILE A 47 -4.07 24.36 -16.70
CA ILE A 47 -4.69 23.22 -17.39
C ILE A 47 -5.45 23.65 -18.65
N ASN A 48 -6.08 24.82 -18.61
CA ASN A 48 -6.78 25.40 -19.76
C ASN A 48 -5.83 26.00 -20.80
N GLN A 49 -4.52 26.08 -20.49
CA GLN A 49 -3.51 26.73 -21.35
C GLN A 49 -3.85 28.18 -21.68
N SER A 50 -4.49 28.88 -20.73
CA SER A 50 -4.93 30.27 -20.89
C SER A 50 -4.01 31.27 -20.17
N SER A 51 -2.96 30.78 -19.50
CA SER A 51 -1.99 31.64 -18.83
C SER A 51 -1.22 32.50 -19.84
N SER A 52 -1.13 33.80 -19.58
CA SER A 52 -0.28 34.74 -20.33
C SER A 52 1.19 34.72 -19.86
N VAL A 53 1.50 33.95 -18.82
CA VAL A 53 2.85 33.82 -18.25
C VAL A 53 3.72 32.97 -19.16
N THR A 54 4.90 33.48 -19.51
CA THR A 54 5.86 32.73 -20.32
C THR A 54 6.47 31.57 -19.53
N GLU A 55 6.90 30.51 -20.20
CA GLU A 55 7.55 29.34 -19.58
C GLU A 55 8.76 29.73 -18.72
N ALA A 56 9.52 30.75 -19.13
CA ALA A 56 10.66 31.27 -18.38
C ALA A 56 10.22 31.89 -17.04
N ILE A 57 9.15 32.68 -17.03
CA ILE A 57 8.61 33.30 -15.82
C ILE A 57 7.98 32.21 -14.92
N ALA A 58 7.24 31.26 -15.49
CA ALA A 58 6.66 30.14 -14.74
C ALA A 58 7.74 29.29 -14.05
N ARG A 59 8.90 29.12 -14.70
CA ARG A 59 10.07 28.45 -14.11
C ARG A 59 10.66 29.25 -12.95
N GLU A 60 10.80 30.56 -13.09
CA GLU A 60 11.32 31.42 -12.02
C GLU A 60 10.40 31.41 -10.79
N MET A 61 9.09 31.57 -11.01
CA MET A 61 8.07 31.55 -9.95
C MET A 61 8.00 30.22 -9.17
N SER A 62 8.47 29.13 -9.77
CA SER A 62 8.49 27.79 -9.17
C SER A 62 9.85 27.40 -8.59
N GLY A 63 10.74 28.37 -8.35
CA GLY A 63 12.06 28.10 -7.78
C GLY A 63 13.02 27.40 -8.74
N GLY A 64 12.81 27.57 -10.06
CA GLY A 64 13.70 27.05 -11.10
C GLY A 64 13.28 25.71 -11.71
N LEU A 65 12.10 25.17 -11.33
CA LEU A 65 11.62 23.88 -11.80
C LEU A 65 11.32 23.86 -13.31
N THR A 66 11.95 22.93 -14.01
CA THR A 66 11.86 22.77 -15.47
C THR A 66 10.68 21.92 -15.91
N SER A 67 10.24 20.95 -15.10
CA SER A 67 9.09 20.10 -15.43
C SER A 67 7.78 20.86 -15.21
N ARG A 68 6.98 20.95 -16.27
CA ARG A 68 5.62 21.51 -16.19
C ARG A 68 4.73 20.70 -15.26
N CYS A 69 4.79 19.38 -15.38
CA CYS A 69 4.01 18.47 -14.57
C CYS A 69 4.28 18.68 -13.06
N LEU A 70 5.55 18.79 -12.68
CA LEU A 70 5.94 19.01 -11.29
C LEU A 70 5.46 20.37 -10.75
N ARG A 71 5.48 21.42 -11.58
CA ARG A 71 4.91 22.72 -11.19
C ARG A 71 3.40 22.65 -10.98
N ASP A 72 2.69 21.87 -11.80
CA ASP A 72 1.25 21.70 -11.68
C ASP A 72 0.86 20.85 -10.46
N LEU A 73 1.65 19.83 -10.12
CA LEU A 73 1.53 19.08 -8.86
C LEU A 73 1.68 19.99 -7.64
N GLN A 74 2.68 20.87 -7.61
CA GLN A 74 2.87 21.82 -6.50
C GLN A 74 1.70 22.78 -6.31
N LYS A 75 1.09 23.25 -7.41
CA LYS A 75 -0.11 24.10 -7.33
C LYS A 75 -1.28 23.35 -6.70
N LEU A 76 -1.47 22.08 -7.07
CA LEU A 76 -2.50 21.22 -6.50
C LEU A 76 -2.26 20.96 -5.01
N GLU A 77 -1.03 20.68 -4.60
CA GLU A 77 -0.63 20.47 -3.20
C GLU A 77 -0.90 21.69 -2.31
N GLN A 78 -0.89 22.91 -2.88
CA GLN A 78 -1.25 24.13 -2.16
C GLN A 78 -2.76 24.38 -2.09
N TYR A 79 -3.54 23.86 -3.05
CA TYR A 79 -4.98 24.08 -3.13
C TYR A 79 -5.79 23.01 -2.39
N LEU A 80 -5.40 21.73 -2.52
CA LEU A 80 -6.15 20.59 -1.96
C LEU A 80 -6.40 20.73 -0.44
N PRO A 81 -5.42 21.07 0.41
CA PRO A 81 -5.66 21.23 1.85
C PRO A 81 -6.67 22.33 2.18
N LEU A 82 -6.68 23.42 1.40
CA LEU A 82 -7.63 24.52 1.60
C LEU A 82 -9.06 24.09 1.22
N LEU A 83 -9.20 23.33 0.12
CA LEU A 83 -10.48 22.80 -0.32
C LEU A 83 -11.04 21.75 0.66
N GLU A 84 -10.20 20.83 1.12
CA GLU A 84 -10.60 19.81 2.11
C GLU A 84 -11.02 20.44 3.43
N ASN A 85 -10.30 21.47 3.89
CA ASN A 85 -10.68 22.23 5.07
C ASN A 85 -12.06 22.88 4.91
N LEU A 86 -12.32 23.53 3.77
CA LEU A 86 -13.64 24.08 3.46
C LEU A 86 -14.73 22.99 3.47
N ILE A 87 -14.47 21.83 2.86
CA ILE A 87 -15.41 20.70 2.85
C ILE A 87 -15.72 20.22 4.27
N SER A 88 -14.69 20.04 5.10
CA SER A 88 -14.84 19.62 6.51
C SER A 88 -15.76 20.58 7.27
N HIS A 89 -15.60 21.89 7.09
CA HIS A 89 -16.48 22.87 7.74
C HIS A 89 -17.90 22.88 7.17
N VAL A 90 -18.04 22.76 5.84
CA VAL A 90 -19.34 22.70 5.17
C VAL A 90 -20.14 21.49 5.60
N ASP A 91 -19.48 20.34 5.78
CA ASP A 91 -20.12 19.09 6.20
C ASP A 91 -20.75 19.18 7.60
N VAL A 92 -20.10 19.90 8.52
CA VAL A 92 -20.65 20.17 9.87
C VAL A 92 -21.96 20.96 9.79
N VAL A 93 -22.11 21.82 8.78
CA VAL A 93 -23.29 22.68 8.59
C VAL A 93 -24.15 22.27 7.39
N CYS A 94 -24.07 21.01 6.95
CA CYS A 94 -24.73 20.52 5.74
C CYS A 94 -26.27 20.67 5.73
N SER A 95 -26.90 20.80 6.90
CA SER A 95 -28.34 21.07 7.04
C SER A 95 -28.73 22.53 6.75
N ASN A 96 -27.76 23.44 6.64
CA ASN A 96 -28.00 24.85 6.37
C ASN A 96 -28.29 25.08 4.88
N ARG A 97 -29.56 25.37 4.56
CA ARG A 97 -30.02 25.64 3.19
C ARG A 97 -29.24 26.75 2.50
N GLN A 98 -28.80 27.78 3.23
CA GLN A 98 -28.04 28.89 2.65
C GLN A 98 -26.69 28.43 2.11
N VAL A 99 -26.00 27.54 2.84
CA VAL A 99 -24.70 26.98 2.43
C VAL A 99 -24.86 26.10 1.20
N VAL A 100 -25.92 25.27 1.15
CA VAL A 100 -26.24 24.45 -0.02
C VAL A 100 -26.52 25.33 -1.24
N CYS A 101 -27.27 26.42 -1.08
CA CYS A 101 -27.52 27.39 -2.17
C CYS A 101 -26.23 28.05 -2.65
N TRP A 102 -25.34 28.47 -1.74
CA TRP A 102 -24.03 29.02 -2.12
C TRP A 102 -23.22 28.01 -2.93
N ILE A 103 -23.10 26.77 -2.48
CA ILE A 103 -22.36 25.74 -3.23
C ILE A 103 -22.95 25.53 -4.63
N SER A 104 -24.28 25.57 -4.76
CA SER A 104 -24.96 25.46 -6.06
C SER A 104 -24.63 26.62 -7.01
N GLU A 105 -24.43 27.84 -6.50
CA GLU A 105 -24.12 29.02 -7.32
C GLU A 105 -22.68 29.04 -7.84
N LEU A 106 -21.78 28.23 -7.29
CA LEU A 106 -20.41 28.06 -7.82
C LEU A 106 -20.40 27.50 -9.25
N LYS A 107 -21.44 26.74 -9.65
CA LYS A 107 -21.61 26.17 -11.00
C LYS A 107 -20.37 25.39 -11.44
N ILE A 108 -19.97 24.41 -10.63
CA ILE A 108 -18.71 23.66 -10.78
C ILE A 108 -18.77 22.85 -12.07
N ARG A 109 -17.84 23.13 -12.99
CA ARG A 109 -17.82 22.55 -14.34
C ARG A 109 -16.44 22.01 -14.71
N TRP A 110 -16.42 20.77 -15.17
CA TRP A 110 -15.21 20.09 -15.63
C TRP A 110 -15.44 19.40 -16.98
N SER A 111 -14.42 19.37 -17.84
CA SER A 111 -14.44 18.53 -19.03
C SER A 111 -14.09 17.08 -18.68
N SER A 112 -14.34 16.20 -19.63
CA SER A 112 -13.82 14.82 -19.60
C SER A 112 -12.68 14.69 -20.61
N ALA A 113 -11.57 14.12 -20.17
CA ALA A 113 -10.43 13.73 -20.98
C ALA A 113 -10.58 12.29 -21.51
N LEU A 114 -11.36 11.46 -20.83
CA LEU A 114 -11.64 10.07 -21.19
C LEU A 114 -12.85 9.91 -22.10
N SER A 115 -13.63 10.97 -22.31
CA SER A 115 -14.78 10.93 -23.21
C SER A 115 -14.44 11.27 -24.66
N SER A 116 -15.24 10.76 -25.59
CA SER A 116 -15.10 11.09 -27.01
C SER A 116 -15.31 12.59 -27.25
N SER A 117 -14.31 13.28 -27.82
CA SER A 117 -14.50 14.61 -28.38
C SER A 117 -15.36 14.50 -29.65
N SER A 118 -16.41 15.32 -29.78
CA SER A 118 -17.24 15.33 -30.99
C SER A 118 -16.37 15.62 -32.23
N PHE A 119 -16.56 14.84 -33.30
CA PHE A 119 -15.75 14.83 -34.53
C PHE A 119 -15.66 16.18 -35.27
N PHE A 120 -16.48 17.17 -34.91
CA PHE A 120 -16.40 18.54 -35.39
C PHE A 120 -16.05 19.49 -34.23
N ASN A 121 -14.77 19.82 -34.06
CA ASN A 121 -14.20 20.69 -33.02
C ASN A 121 -14.64 22.18 -33.12
N LEU A 122 -15.90 22.46 -33.47
CA LEU A 122 -16.43 23.81 -33.58
C LEU A 122 -16.95 24.39 -32.25
N ARG A 123 -17.08 23.57 -31.18
CA ARG A 123 -17.75 23.97 -29.92
C ARG A 123 -16.97 23.80 -28.60
N GLY A 124 -15.69 23.43 -28.64
CA GLY A 124 -14.89 23.15 -27.43
C GLY A 124 -15.28 21.84 -26.73
N PRO A 125 -14.57 21.41 -25.67
CA PRO A 125 -14.86 20.16 -24.98
C PRO A 125 -16.18 20.22 -24.21
N LYS A 126 -16.87 19.08 -24.12
CA LYS A 126 -18.10 18.93 -23.31
C LYS A 126 -17.75 19.15 -21.84
N LEU A 127 -18.52 20.00 -21.18
CA LEU A 127 -18.38 20.30 -19.75
C LEU A 127 -19.55 19.67 -18.99
N PHE A 128 -19.23 18.96 -17.91
CA PHE A 128 -20.16 18.36 -16.97
C PHE A 128 -20.28 19.28 -15.76
N GLN A 129 -21.51 19.59 -15.35
CA GLN A 129 -21.78 20.42 -14.19
C GLN A 129 -22.32 19.55 -13.06
N ILE A 130 -21.63 19.53 -11.91
CA ILE A 130 -22.09 18.87 -10.69
C ILE A 130 -21.75 19.80 -9.54
N ASP A 131 -22.77 20.44 -8.95
CA ASP A 131 -22.55 21.53 -8.01
C ASP A 131 -22.36 21.03 -6.58
N THR A 132 -21.28 20.28 -6.36
CA THR A 132 -20.85 19.85 -5.03
C THR A 132 -19.35 20.05 -4.84
N LEU A 133 -18.92 20.47 -3.65
CA LEU A 133 -17.49 20.61 -3.34
C LEU A 133 -16.74 19.27 -3.40
N ARG A 134 -17.43 18.15 -3.12
CA ARG A 134 -16.85 16.80 -3.26
C ARG A 134 -16.59 16.43 -4.72
N PHE A 135 -17.41 16.89 -5.67
CA PHE A 135 -17.11 16.71 -7.09
C PHE A 135 -15.86 17.50 -7.49
N GLU A 136 -15.73 18.74 -7.03
CA GLU A 136 -14.52 19.54 -7.24
C GLU A 136 -13.28 18.87 -6.65
N LEU A 137 -13.35 18.38 -5.41
CA LEU A 137 -12.26 17.64 -4.77
C LEU A 137 -11.89 16.39 -5.59
N GLY A 138 -12.90 15.61 -6.01
CA GLY A 138 -12.69 14.41 -6.80
C GLY A 138 -12.00 14.69 -8.13
N MET A 139 -12.41 15.73 -8.85
CA MET A 139 -11.79 16.10 -10.13
C MET A 139 -10.35 16.65 -9.95
N MET A 140 -10.08 17.38 -8.88
CA MET A 140 -8.73 17.88 -8.57
C MET A 140 -7.78 16.75 -8.15
N LEU A 141 -8.23 15.81 -7.33
CA LEU A 141 -7.46 14.61 -6.98
C LEU A 141 -7.26 13.70 -8.19
N TYR A 142 -8.25 13.59 -9.09
CA TYR A 142 -8.08 12.85 -10.34
C TYR A 142 -6.99 13.49 -11.20
N LEU A 143 -7.02 14.81 -11.35
CA LEU A 143 -5.97 15.56 -12.05
C LEU A 143 -4.59 15.36 -11.40
N TYR A 144 -4.52 15.38 -10.06
CA TYR A 144 -3.28 15.11 -9.32
C TYR A 144 -2.72 13.72 -9.64
N ALA A 145 -3.55 12.68 -9.58
CA ALA A 145 -3.17 11.32 -9.92
C ALA A 145 -2.74 11.18 -11.40
N ALA A 146 -3.45 11.85 -12.32
CA ALA A 146 -3.10 11.86 -13.73
C ALA A 146 -1.74 12.54 -13.99
N LEU A 147 -1.45 13.65 -13.30
CA LEU A 147 -0.16 14.32 -13.37
C LEU A 147 0.96 13.46 -12.75
N LEU A 148 0.72 12.77 -11.63
CA LEU A 148 1.71 11.82 -11.09
C LEU A 148 2.11 10.75 -12.12
N ARG A 149 1.16 10.24 -12.91
CA ARG A 149 1.45 9.32 -14.03
C ARG A 149 2.29 9.97 -15.12
N GLU A 150 1.98 11.21 -15.53
CA GLU A 150 2.81 11.92 -16.51
C GLU A 150 4.22 12.17 -15.98
N ARG A 151 4.35 12.51 -14.69
CA ARG A 151 5.65 12.69 -14.03
C ARG A 151 6.43 11.37 -14.01
N ALA A 152 5.76 10.25 -13.76
CA ALA A 152 6.38 8.93 -13.82
C ALA A 152 6.99 8.67 -15.20
N ILE A 153 6.30 9.08 -16.28
CA ILE A 153 6.79 8.95 -17.66
C ILE A 153 7.98 9.90 -17.93
N GLU A 154 7.94 11.14 -17.43
CA GLU A 154 9.07 12.08 -17.56
C GLU A 154 10.34 11.56 -16.89
N VAL A 155 10.20 10.91 -15.73
CA VAL A 155 11.32 10.38 -14.94
C VAL A 155 11.82 9.02 -15.46
N LEU A 156 10.96 8.28 -16.17
CA LEU A 156 11.23 6.92 -16.68
C LEU A 156 12.60 6.74 -17.34
N PRO A 157 13.11 7.65 -18.21
CA PRO A 157 14.40 7.43 -18.87
C PRO A 157 15.60 7.57 -17.93
N ALA A 158 15.45 8.31 -16.82
CA ALA A 158 16.54 8.64 -15.90
C ALA A 158 16.51 7.78 -14.63
N ASP A 159 15.33 7.47 -14.10
CA ASP A 159 15.18 6.71 -12.86
C ASP A 159 13.94 5.80 -12.91
N LEU A 160 14.18 4.53 -13.17
CA LEU A 160 13.13 3.50 -13.21
C LEU A 160 12.48 3.26 -11.84
N VAL A 161 13.21 3.45 -10.74
CA VAL A 161 12.68 3.22 -9.38
C VAL A 161 11.70 4.32 -9.03
N GLN A 162 12.11 5.57 -9.21
CA GLN A 162 11.26 6.70 -8.94
C GLN A 162 10.04 6.73 -9.88
N SER A 163 10.21 6.36 -11.16
CA SER A 163 9.10 6.19 -12.09
C SER A 163 8.08 5.16 -11.61
N ALA A 164 8.52 3.96 -11.22
CA ALA A 164 7.63 2.92 -10.69
C ALA A 164 6.93 3.35 -9.39
N LYS A 165 7.62 4.10 -8.52
CA LYS A 165 7.04 4.67 -7.29
C LYS A 165 5.91 5.65 -7.61
N LEU A 166 6.14 6.59 -8.53
CA LEU A 166 5.14 7.59 -8.93
C LEU A 166 3.88 6.95 -9.53
N PHE A 167 4.02 5.88 -10.32
CA PHE A 167 2.86 5.13 -10.81
C PHE A 167 2.05 4.48 -9.67
N ARG A 168 2.73 3.93 -8.64
CA ARG A 168 2.03 3.37 -7.47
C ARG A 168 1.38 4.44 -6.61
N GLU A 169 2.01 5.60 -6.46
CA GLU A 169 1.41 6.77 -5.79
C GLU A 169 0.14 7.21 -6.51
N ALA A 170 0.17 7.32 -7.84
CA ALA A 170 -1.02 7.60 -8.63
C ALA A 170 -2.13 6.55 -8.41
N ALA A 171 -1.78 5.26 -8.38
CA ALA A 171 -2.73 4.19 -8.06
C ALA A 171 -3.36 4.36 -6.68
N GLY A 172 -2.59 4.77 -5.67
CA GLY A 172 -3.09 5.06 -4.32
C GLY A 172 -4.09 6.21 -4.29
N VAL A 173 -3.83 7.29 -5.04
CA VAL A 173 -4.78 8.42 -5.15
C VAL A 173 -6.08 7.98 -5.85
N PHE A 174 -6.00 7.20 -6.93
CA PHE A 174 -7.20 6.63 -7.57
C PHE A 174 -7.96 5.67 -6.65
N GLN A 175 -7.25 4.93 -5.79
CA GLN A 175 -7.89 4.07 -4.79
C GLN A 175 -8.66 4.88 -3.76
N HIS A 176 -8.10 5.99 -3.26
CA HIS A 176 -8.80 6.90 -2.36
C HIS A 176 -10.04 7.50 -3.03
N LEU A 177 -9.93 7.93 -4.28
CA LEU A 177 -11.06 8.42 -5.08
C LEU A 177 -12.19 7.38 -5.20
N ALA A 178 -11.84 6.14 -5.50
CA ALA A 178 -12.79 5.05 -5.69
C ALA A 178 -13.55 4.68 -4.41
N LYS A 179 -12.86 4.66 -3.26
CA LYS A 179 -13.39 4.15 -1.99
C LYS A 179 -14.02 5.22 -1.10
N GLU A 180 -13.44 6.43 -1.07
CA GLU A 180 -13.80 7.45 -0.09
C GLU A 180 -14.56 8.61 -0.72
N VAL A 181 -14.11 9.10 -1.88
CA VAL A 181 -14.63 10.35 -2.47
C VAL A 181 -15.88 10.10 -3.30
N PHE A 182 -15.78 9.28 -4.35
CA PHE A 182 -16.85 9.13 -5.34
C PHE A 182 -18.08 8.32 -4.90
N PRO A 183 -18.03 7.37 -3.95
CA PRO A 183 -19.24 6.71 -3.45
C PRO A 183 -20.27 7.69 -2.87
N SER A 184 -19.80 8.77 -2.23
CA SER A 184 -20.68 9.82 -1.70
C SER A 184 -21.46 10.58 -2.80
N LEU A 185 -20.92 10.61 -4.03
CA LEU A 185 -21.56 11.24 -5.19
C LEU A 185 -22.63 10.35 -5.84
N GLN A 186 -22.67 9.05 -5.55
CA GLN A 186 -23.60 8.10 -6.19
C GLN A 186 -25.08 8.39 -5.90
N SER A 187 -25.38 9.03 -4.76
CA SER A 187 -26.75 9.41 -4.35
C SER A 187 -27.46 10.38 -5.30
N VAL A 188 -26.74 11.06 -6.19
CA VAL A 188 -27.28 12.05 -7.15
C VAL A 188 -27.68 11.36 -8.46
N GLN A 189 -28.72 10.51 -8.44
CA GLN A 189 -29.09 9.58 -9.54
C GLN A 189 -29.47 10.24 -10.88
N SER A 190 -29.67 11.56 -10.96
CA SER A 190 -30.21 12.23 -12.15
C SER A 190 -29.21 13.06 -12.97
N VAL A 191 -27.93 13.13 -12.58
CA VAL A 191 -26.94 14.00 -13.24
C VAL A 191 -25.95 13.17 -14.07
N GLU A 192 -25.80 13.53 -15.35
CA GLU A 192 -24.78 12.95 -16.24
C GLU A 192 -23.38 13.25 -15.69
N ARG A 193 -22.56 12.22 -15.49
CA ARG A 193 -21.21 12.34 -14.90
C ARG A 193 -20.12 12.01 -15.91
N PRO A 194 -18.96 12.69 -15.82
CA PRO A 194 -17.80 12.29 -16.59
C PRO A 194 -17.26 10.95 -16.06
N PRO A 195 -16.62 10.11 -16.90
CA PRO A 195 -16.00 8.87 -16.46
C PRO A 195 -15.04 9.07 -15.27
N GLU A 196 -14.28 10.17 -15.28
CA GLU A 196 -13.32 10.54 -14.24
C GLU A 196 -13.94 10.68 -12.85
N ALA A 197 -15.24 10.98 -12.77
CA ALA A 197 -15.97 11.14 -11.51
C ALA A 197 -16.78 9.88 -11.11
N THR A 198 -16.29 8.69 -11.50
CA THR A 198 -16.92 7.42 -11.17
C THR A 198 -15.96 6.49 -10.42
N PRO A 199 -16.46 5.70 -9.43
CA PRO A 199 -15.62 4.73 -8.72
C PRO A 199 -15.03 3.66 -9.64
N TRP A 200 -15.83 3.13 -10.58
CA TRP A 200 -15.37 2.05 -11.46
C TRP A 200 -14.27 2.51 -12.41
N MET A 201 -14.32 3.76 -12.92
CA MET A 201 -13.23 4.29 -13.75
C MET A 201 -11.98 4.51 -12.91
N SER A 202 -12.12 4.93 -11.66
CA SER A 202 -10.99 5.01 -10.73
C SER A 202 -10.34 3.63 -10.54
N THR A 203 -11.14 2.56 -10.41
CA THR A 203 -10.63 1.18 -10.38
C THR A 203 -9.89 0.79 -11.66
N VAL A 204 -10.42 1.16 -12.83
CA VAL A 204 -9.72 0.95 -14.13
C VAL A 204 -8.37 1.68 -14.13
N MET A 205 -8.32 2.93 -13.65
CA MET A 205 -7.09 3.71 -13.57
C MET A 205 -6.08 3.12 -12.57
N ILE A 206 -6.53 2.54 -11.46
CA ILE A 206 -5.67 1.79 -10.52
C ILE A 206 -4.96 0.65 -11.27
N LEU A 207 -5.73 -0.19 -11.98
CA LEU A 207 -5.19 -1.34 -12.70
C LEU A 207 -4.19 -0.92 -13.79
N ILE A 208 -4.47 0.18 -14.51
CA ILE A 208 -3.54 0.76 -15.48
C ILE A 208 -2.24 1.22 -14.81
N CYS A 209 -2.33 1.96 -13.70
CA CYS A 209 -1.14 2.45 -12.98
C CYS A 209 -0.28 1.30 -12.46
N LEU A 210 -0.90 0.24 -11.93
CA LEU A 210 -0.19 -0.95 -11.46
C LEU A 210 0.46 -1.71 -12.61
N ALA A 211 -0.23 -1.85 -13.74
CA ALA A 211 0.33 -2.42 -14.97
C ALA A 211 1.55 -1.62 -15.48
N GLU A 212 1.47 -0.29 -15.49
CA GLU A 212 2.58 0.60 -15.86
C GLU A 212 3.75 0.46 -14.88
N ALA A 213 3.50 0.48 -13.56
CA ALA A 213 4.53 0.27 -12.54
C ALA A 213 5.23 -1.09 -12.69
N GLN A 214 4.46 -2.15 -12.99
CA GLN A 214 4.99 -3.48 -13.25
C GLN A 214 5.83 -3.49 -14.53
N ALA A 215 5.39 -2.82 -15.60
CA ALA A 215 6.15 -2.71 -16.84
C ALA A 215 7.52 -2.01 -16.64
N VAL A 216 7.57 -0.96 -15.81
CA VAL A 216 8.84 -0.31 -15.42
C VAL A 216 9.73 -1.26 -14.62
N THR A 217 9.12 -2.02 -13.70
CA THR A 217 9.84 -3.00 -12.87
C THR A 217 10.44 -4.12 -13.74
N ILE A 218 9.71 -4.59 -14.76
CA ILE A 218 10.22 -5.56 -15.72
C ILE A 218 11.42 -5.02 -16.48
N ARG A 219 11.35 -3.77 -16.97
CA ARG A 219 12.50 -3.14 -17.65
C ARG A 219 13.76 -3.12 -16.78
N LYS A 220 13.61 -2.83 -15.48
CA LYS A 220 14.73 -2.90 -14.53
C LYS A 220 15.22 -4.35 -14.32
N ALA A 221 14.30 -5.33 -14.33
CA ALA A 221 14.64 -6.75 -14.22
C ALA A 221 15.39 -7.26 -15.46
N GLU A 222 15.04 -6.78 -16.65
CA GLU A 222 15.78 -7.02 -17.91
C GLU A 222 17.21 -6.49 -17.81
N GLU A 223 17.40 -5.26 -17.33
CA GLU A 223 18.73 -4.65 -17.12
C GLU A 223 19.61 -5.43 -16.13
N LYS A 224 18.99 -6.11 -15.15
CA LYS A 224 19.67 -6.92 -14.14
C LYS A 224 19.95 -8.38 -14.57
N GLY A 225 19.56 -8.78 -15.78
CA GLY A 225 19.76 -10.15 -16.26
C GLY A 225 18.88 -11.20 -15.56
N THR A 226 17.65 -10.84 -15.23
CA THR A 226 16.67 -11.75 -14.60
C THR A 226 16.33 -12.93 -15.50
N SER A 227 15.96 -14.08 -14.91
CA SER A 227 15.58 -15.28 -15.67
C SER A 227 14.41 -15.02 -16.64
N VAL A 228 14.52 -15.52 -17.88
CA VAL A 228 13.48 -15.42 -18.92
C VAL A 228 12.12 -15.97 -18.48
N ALA A 229 12.10 -17.04 -17.68
CA ALA A 229 10.87 -17.62 -17.13
C ALA A 229 10.11 -16.66 -16.21
N LEU A 230 10.83 -15.85 -15.43
CA LEU A 230 10.23 -14.82 -14.59
C LEU A 230 9.75 -13.62 -15.42
N LEU A 231 10.52 -13.19 -16.42
CA LEU A 231 10.12 -12.10 -17.33
C LEU A 231 8.83 -12.43 -18.10
N ALA A 232 8.69 -13.67 -18.58
CA ALA A 232 7.46 -14.17 -19.20
C ALA A 232 6.25 -14.01 -18.25
N LYS A 233 6.38 -14.52 -17.03
CA LYS A 233 5.36 -14.46 -15.97
C LYS A 233 4.98 -13.03 -15.60
N LEU A 234 5.96 -12.14 -15.47
CA LEU A 234 5.73 -10.74 -15.13
C LEU A 234 4.99 -9.99 -16.26
N HIS A 235 5.31 -10.27 -17.53
CA HIS A 235 4.55 -9.70 -18.63
C HIS A 235 3.13 -10.24 -18.70
N TYR A 236 2.93 -11.54 -18.44
CA TYR A 236 1.59 -12.10 -18.37
C TYR A 236 0.73 -11.47 -17.27
N GLY A 237 1.28 -11.20 -16.10
CA GLY A 237 0.57 -10.49 -15.03
C GLY A 237 0.05 -9.10 -15.44
N ILE A 238 0.77 -8.39 -16.31
CA ILE A 238 0.27 -7.12 -16.89
C ILE A 238 -0.97 -7.38 -17.76
N THR A 239 -0.98 -8.47 -18.53
CA THR A 239 -2.13 -8.81 -19.38
C THR A 239 -3.39 -9.12 -18.59
N GLU A 240 -3.24 -9.67 -17.39
CA GLU A 240 -4.35 -9.93 -16.47
C GLU A 240 -4.90 -8.63 -15.90
N LEU A 241 -4.04 -7.76 -15.36
CA LEU A 241 -4.45 -6.45 -14.83
C LEU A 241 -5.21 -5.64 -15.88
N LEU A 242 -4.68 -5.59 -17.11
CA LEU A 242 -5.34 -4.90 -18.23
C LEU A 242 -6.59 -5.64 -18.73
N GLY A 243 -6.63 -6.97 -18.59
CA GLY A 243 -7.80 -7.79 -18.87
C GLY A 243 -8.96 -7.49 -17.92
N GLU A 244 -8.68 -7.39 -16.63
CA GLU A 244 -9.63 -7.00 -15.60
C GLU A 244 -10.12 -5.56 -15.82
N ALA A 245 -9.21 -4.63 -16.10
CA ALA A 245 -9.56 -3.25 -16.43
C ALA A 245 -10.53 -3.18 -17.63
N THR A 246 -10.26 -4.00 -18.65
CA THR A 246 -11.12 -4.12 -19.84
C THR A 246 -12.50 -4.70 -19.49
N ALA A 247 -12.55 -5.73 -18.63
CA ALA A 247 -13.80 -6.34 -18.19
C ALA A 247 -14.68 -5.36 -17.39
N ILE A 248 -14.08 -4.57 -16.50
CA ILE A 248 -14.78 -3.53 -15.74
C ILE A 248 -15.37 -2.48 -16.69
N LEU A 249 -14.59 -2.02 -17.67
CA LEU A 249 -15.07 -1.06 -18.68
C LEU A 249 -16.30 -1.59 -19.42
N TYR A 250 -16.22 -2.78 -20.00
CA TYR A 250 -17.32 -3.35 -20.77
C TYR A 250 -18.57 -3.62 -19.92
N SER A 251 -18.39 -4.00 -18.65
CA SER A 251 -19.50 -4.24 -17.72
C SER A 251 -20.25 -2.95 -17.35
N ASN A 252 -19.58 -1.79 -17.42
CA ASN A 252 -20.13 -0.49 -17.03
C ASN A 252 -20.42 0.45 -18.22
N ASN A 253 -20.36 -0.05 -19.46
CA ASN A 253 -20.66 0.73 -20.68
C ASN A 253 -22.06 1.38 -20.70
N GLY A 254 -23.00 0.90 -19.86
CA GLY A 254 -24.31 1.51 -19.69
C GLY A 254 -24.32 2.84 -18.92
N GLU A 255 -23.34 3.07 -18.03
CA GLU A 255 -23.30 4.24 -17.14
C GLU A 255 -22.65 5.47 -17.80
N CYS A 256 -21.68 5.26 -18.70
CA CYS A 256 -21.05 6.33 -19.46
C CYS A 256 -21.08 6.00 -20.95
N LYS A 257 -21.91 6.73 -21.71
CA LYS A 257 -22.20 6.41 -23.12
C LYS A 257 -21.05 6.75 -24.09
N ASP A 258 -20.09 7.58 -23.65
CA ASP A 258 -19.15 8.25 -24.54
C ASP A 258 -17.69 8.03 -24.11
N ILE A 259 -17.22 6.80 -23.90
CA ILE A 259 -15.79 6.52 -23.65
C ILE A 259 -14.98 6.69 -24.94
N SER A 260 -13.81 7.33 -24.85
CA SER A 260 -12.90 7.56 -25.97
C SER A 260 -12.44 6.24 -26.62
N SER A 261 -12.66 6.10 -27.93
CA SER A 261 -12.15 4.97 -28.70
C SER A 261 -10.63 4.84 -28.63
N ARG A 262 -9.93 5.99 -28.52
CA ARG A 262 -8.47 6.02 -28.35
C ARG A 262 -8.03 5.44 -27.01
N PHE A 263 -8.81 5.64 -25.94
CA PHE A 263 -8.52 5.03 -24.63
C PHE A 263 -8.72 3.51 -24.66
N LEU A 264 -9.79 3.04 -25.31
CA LEU A 264 -10.05 1.61 -25.49
C LEU A 264 -8.97 0.95 -26.37
N GLU A 265 -8.54 1.65 -27.43
CA GLU A 265 -7.44 1.20 -28.29
C GLU A 265 -6.12 1.12 -27.52
N PHE A 266 -5.81 2.12 -26.67
CA PHE A 266 -4.64 2.09 -25.80
C PHE A 266 -4.62 0.84 -24.92
N LEU A 267 -5.71 0.57 -24.19
CA LEU A 267 -5.83 -0.57 -23.30
C LEU A 267 -5.64 -1.90 -24.02
N SER A 268 -6.37 -2.09 -25.12
CA SER A 268 -6.28 -3.32 -25.92
C SER A 268 -4.89 -3.51 -26.54
N SER A 269 -4.28 -2.44 -27.04
CA SER A 269 -2.93 -2.47 -27.62
C SER A 269 -1.85 -2.74 -26.56
N CYS A 270 -1.97 -2.16 -25.37
CA CYS A 270 -1.04 -2.37 -24.27
C CYS A 270 -1.10 -3.83 -23.77
N LYS A 271 -2.32 -4.36 -23.62
CA LYS A 271 -2.55 -5.77 -23.29
C LYS A 271 -1.91 -6.69 -24.33
N ALA A 272 -2.20 -6.46 -25.61
CA ALA A 272 -1.67 -7.27 -26.72
C ALA A 272 -0.13 -7.22 -26.80
N LEU A 273 0.48 -6.07 -26.51
CA LEU A 273 1.93 -5.90 -26.52
C LEU A 273 2.59 -6.75 -25.43
N HIS A 274 2.04 -6.71 -24.21
CA HIS A 274 2.57 -7.48 -23.09
C HIS A 274 2.27 -8.98 -23.21
N GLU A 275 1.17 -9.36 -23.87
CA GLU A 275 0.87 -10.74 -24.26
C GLU A 275 1.94 -11.28 -25.22
N LEU A 276 2.27 -10.52 -26.27
CA LEU A 276 3.35 -10.86 -27.20
C LEU A 276 4.69 -11.02 -26.47
N ARG A 277 5.08 -10.06 -25.63
CA ARG A 277 6.35 -10.14 -24.87
C ARG A 277 6.41 -11.33 -23.93
N SER A 278 5.30 -11.64 -23.26
CA SER A 278 5.19 -12.83 -22.41
C SER A 278 5.49 -14.10 -23.21
N LEU A 279 4.91 -14.22 -24.42
CA LEU A 279 5.08 -15.39 -25.28
C LEU A 279 6.50 -15.46 -25.88
N ILE A 280 7.13 -14.31 -26.17
CA ILE A 280 8.54 -14.25 -26.59
C ILE A 280 9.44 -14.85 -25.51
N TYR A 281 9.34 -14.36 -24.27
CA TYR A 281 10.16 -14.87 -23.16
C TYR A 281 9.83 -16.32 -22.80
N LEU A 282 8.57 -16.76 -22.96
CA LEU A 282 8.19 -18.15 -22.79
C LEU A 282 8.90 -19.04 -23.82
N ALA A 283 8.91 -18.63 -25.09
CA ALA A 283 9.61 -19.37 -26.14
C ALA A 283 11.13 -19.42 -25.91
N GLU A 284 11.73 -18.33 -25.43
CA GLU A 284 13.13 -18.33 -25.02
C GLU A 284 13.39 -19.30 -23.85
N GLY A 285 12.49 -19.34 -22.85
CA GLY A 285 12.56 -20.30 -21.75
C GLY A 285 12.44 -21.75 -22.21
N LEU A 286 11.51 -22.05 -23.13
CA LEU A 286 11.36 -23.38 -23.73
C LEU A 286 12.58 -23.79 -24.53
N LYS A 287 13.22 -22.85 -25.25
CA LYS A 287 14.49 -23.09 -25.91
C LYS A 287 15.58 -23.51 -24.92
N THR A 288 15.70 -22.82 -23.79
CA THR A 288 16.70 -23.16 -22.75
C THR A 288 16.41 -24.50 -22.06
N ALA A 289 15.20 -25.04 -22.21
CA ALA A 289 14.80 -26.33 -21.69
C ALA A 289 14.85 -27.45 -22.76
N ASP A 290 15.53 -27.22 -23.89
CA ASP A 290 15.65 -28.14 -25.02
C ASP A 290 14.28 -28.60 -25.57
N GLN A 291 13.30 -27.68 -25.60
CA GLN A 291 11.97 -27.90 -26.20
C GLN A 291 11.76 -26.93 -27.38
N VAL A 292 12.61 -27.05 -28.39
CA VAL A 292 12.69 -26.09 -29.50
C VAL A 292 11.46 -26.17 -30.41
N GLY A 293 10.91 -27.36 -30.65
CA GLY A 293 9.68 -27.54 -31.45
C GLY A 293 8.48 -26.82 -30.82
N VAL A 294 8.35 -26.89 -29.50
CA VAL A 294 7.31 -26.20 -28.73
C VAL A 294 7.52 -24.68 -28.77
N ALA A 295 8.76 -24.21 -28.62
CA ALA A 295 9.10 -22.79 -28.71
C ALA A 295 8.73 -22.17 -30.08
N VAL A 296 8.98 -22.90 -31.17
CA VAL A 296 8.57 -22.51 -32.53
C VAL A 296 7.04 -22.41 -32.64
N GLY A 297 6.31 -23.39 -32.12
CA GLY A 297 4.85 -23.39 -32.09
C GLY A 297 4.27 -22.17 -31.38
N VAL A 298 4.79 -21.85 -30.19
CA VAL A 298 4.37 -20.69 -29.38
C VAL A 298 4.59 -19.38 -30.14
N LEU A 299 5.77 -19.17 -30.73
CA LEU A 299 6.07 -17.92 -31.46
C LEU A 299 5.24 -17.76 -32.74
N ARG A 300 4.97 -18.85 -33.46
CA ARG A 300 4.10 -18.82 -34.65
C ARG A 300 2.70 -18.31 -34.29
N ASP A 301 2.09 -18.89 -33.26
CA ASP A 301 0.76 -18.48 -32.81
C ASP A 301 0.77 -17.03 -32.28
N ALA A 302 1.76 -16.69 -31.46
CA ALA A 302 1.94 -15.34 -30.92
C ALA A 302 2.01 -14.27 -32.03
N LEU A 303 2.80 -14.51 -33.09
CA LEU A 303 2.93 -13.59 -34.21
C LEU A 303 1.65 -13.47 -35.05
N ILE A 304 0.94 -14.57 -35.29
CA ILE A 304 -0.35 -14.55 -36.00
C ILE A 304 -1.35 -13.68 -35.23
N ASN A 305 -1.41 -13.85 -33.90
CA ASN A 305 -2.31 -13.09 -33.05
C ASN A 305 -1.89 -11.62 -32.90
N ALA A 306 -0.60 -11.34 -32.75
CA ALA A 306 -0.07 -9.98 -32.67
C ALA A 306 -0.31 -9.16 -33.94
N ARG A 307 -0.13 -9.76 -35.13
CA ARG A 307 -0.36 -9.08 -36.42
C ARG A 307 -1.83 -8.69 -36.64
N LYS A 308 -2.78 -9.39 -36.02
CA LYS A 308 -4.21 -9.04 -36.05
C LYS A 308 -4.57 -7.87 -35.12
N LYS A 309 -3.74 -7.60 -34.11
CA LYS A 309 -3.99 -6.62 -33.03
C LYS A 309 -3.11 -5.37 -33.14
N VAL A 310 -2.55 -5.08 -34.32
CA VAL A 310 -1.66 -3.91 -34.50
C VAL A 310 -2.43 -2.59 -34.32
N PRO A 311 -1.94 -1.66 -33.50
CA PRO A 311 -2.61 -0.39 -33.26
C PRO A 311 -2.69 0.53 -34.49
N GLY A 312 -3.75 1.33 -34.53
CA GLY A 312 -4.00 2.41 -35.47
C GLY A 312 -3.08 3.61 -35.23
N GLU A 313 -2.81 3.98 -33.97
CA GLU A 313 -1.94 5.12 -33.64
C GLU A 313 -0.48 4.84 -33.99
N GLU A 314 0.17 5.74 -34.75
CA GLU A 314 1.53 5.57 -35.25
C GLU A 314 2.58 5.42 -34.13
N SER A 315 2.43 6.19 -33.04
CA SER A 315 3.33 6.17 -31.89
C SER A 315 3.38 4.78 -31.23
N TRP A 316 2.22 4.13 -31.10
CA TRP A 316 2.09 2.77 -30.56
C TRP A 316 2.46 1.72 -31.58
N ARG A 317 2.08 1.93 -32.85
CA ARG A 317 2.41 1.02 -33.96
C ARG A 317 3.91 0.86 -34.11
N SER A 318 4.69 1.94 -34.03
CA SER A 318 6.15 1.87 -34.12
C SER A 318 6.75 0.97 -33.04
N ILE A 319 6.28 1.08 -31.80
CA ILE A 319 6.75 0.24 -30.69
C ILE A 319 6.31 -1.21 -30.90
N PHE A 320 5.05 -1.42 -31.28
CA PHE A 320 4.47 -2.75 -31.48
C PHE A 320 5.13 -3.50 -32.65
N SER A 321 5.36 -2.82 -33.77
CA SER A 321 6.03 -3.37 -34.96
C SER A 321 7.46 -3.80 -34.66
N LYS A 322 8.22 -3.02 -33.87
CA LYS A 322 9.59 -3.42 -33.46
C LYS A 322 9.61 -4.75 -32.69
N GLU A 323 8.62 -4.97 -31.82
CA GLU A 323 8.51 -6.23 -31.07
C GLU A 323 8.07 -7.40 -31.98
N ILE A 324 7.15 -7.15 -32.93
CA ILE A 324 6.78 -8.15 -33.95
C ILE A 324 8.01 -8.54 -34.79
N ASP A 325 8.81 -7.58 -35.22
CA ASP A 325 9.99 -7.83 -36.05
C ASP A 325 11.03 -8.63 -35.26
N ALA A 326 11.29 -8.27 -34.00
CA ALA A 326 12.17 -9.02 -33.11
C ALA A 326 11.70 -10.46 -32.87
N ALA A 327 10.39 -10.66 -32.65
CA ALA A 327 9.80 -11.98 -32.51
C ALA A 327 9.88 -12.81 -33.80
N ALA A 328 9.69 -12.18 -34.97
CA ALA A 328 9.85 -12.85 -36.26
C ALA A 328 11.30 -13.27 -36.52
N ASP A 329 12.27 -12.46 -36.11
CA ASP A 329 13.70 -12.80 -36.19
C ASP A 329 14.08 -13.94 -35.25
N LEU A 330 13.52 -13.97 -34.04
CA LEU A 330 13.68 -15.11 -33.13
C LEU A 330 13.06 -16.38 -33.71
N LEU A 331 11.84 -16.31 -34.24
CA LEU A 331 11.16 -17.44 -34.85
C LEU A 331 11.98 -18.02 -36.00
N ARG A 332 12.48 -17.19 -36.94
CA ARG A 332 13.30 -17.66 -38.07
C ARG A 332 14.55 -18.42 -37.61
N ARG A 333 15.19 -17.95 -36.54
CA ARG A 333 16.36 -18.63 -35.96
C ARG A 333 15.99 -19.98 -35.34
N LEU A 334 14.90 -20.06 -34.59
CA LEU A 334 14.44 -21.30 -33.97
C LEU A 334 13.94 -22.33 -35.00
N GLU A 335 13.27 -21.88 -36.07
CA GLU A 335 12.85 -22.75 -37.18
C GLU A 335 14.05 -23.37 -37.88
N HIS A 336 15.07 -22.57 -38.17
CA HIS A 336 16.33 -23.06 -38.73
C HIS A 336 17.02 -24.03 -37.77
N GLU A 337 17.14 -23.69 -36.49
CA GLU A 337 17.76 -24.58 -35.50
C GLU A 337 17.01 -25.91 -35.36
N ASN A 338 15.67 -25.88 -35.36
CA ASN A 338 14.85 -27.10 -35.29
C ASN A 338 14.96 -27.94 -36.57
N GLU A 339 15.07 -27.32 -37.74
CA GLU A 339 15.21 -28.02 -39.03
C GLU A 339 16.56 -28.74 -39.15
N PHE A 340 17.64 -28.18 -38.59
CA PHE A 340 19.00 -28.69 -38.79
C PHE A 340 19.59 -29.45 -37.60
N VAL A 341 19.11 -29.20 -36.37
CA VAL A 341 19.72 -29.76 -35.13
C VAL A 341 18.76 -30.67 -34.38
N TRP A 342 17.56 -30.18 -34.05
CA TRP A 342 16.68 -30.84 -33.07
C TRP A 342 15.66 -31.81 -33.71
N HIS A 343 15.11 -31.45 -34.87
CA HIS A 343 14.07 -32.20 -35.57
C HIS A 343 12.83 -32.53 -34.71
N GLU A 344 12.47 -31.65 -33.76
CA GLU A 344 11.30 -31.83 -32.90
C GLU A 344 9.99 -31.52 -33.64
N ASN A 345 8.92 -32.22 -33.24
CA ASN A 345 7.57 -31.92 -33.72
C ASN A 345 7.11 -30.53 -33.24
N ILE A 346 6.41 -29.80 -34.10
CA ILE A 346 5.93 -28.45 -33.81
C ILE A 346 4.43 -28.55 -33.46
N PRO A 347 4.05 -28.46 -32.17
CA PRO A 347 2.64 -28.46 -31.75
C PRO A 347 1.91 -27.20 -32.25
N CYS A 348 0.58 -27.27 -32.33
CA CYS A 348 -0.26 -26.15 -32.74
C CYS A 348 -1.59 -26.11 -31.97
N GLY A 349 -2.20 -24.91 -31.88
CA GLY A 349 -3.49 -24.73 -31.22
C GLY A 349 -3.44 -25.07 -29.72
N ASP A 350 -4.40 -25.89 -29.27
CA ASP A 350 -4.61 -26.23 -27.85
C ASP A 350 -3.48 -27.07 -27.22
N GLU A 351 -2.55 -27.59 -28.03
CA GLU A 351 -1.37 -28.34 -27.57
C GLU A 351 -0.24 -27.42 -27.07
N LEU A 352 -0.37 -26.10 -27.25
CA LEU A 352 0.66 -25.13 -26.86
C LEU A 352 0.61 -24.79 -25.37
N PRO A 353 1.77 -24.67 -24.69
CA PRO A 353 1.81 -24.23 -23.31
C PRO A 353 1.37 -22.77 -23.22
N LEU A 354 0.38 -22.50 -22.37
CA LEU A 354 -0.01 -21.14 -22.04
C LEU A 354 0.92 -20.60 -20.94
N PRO A 355 1.30 -19.30 -21.00
CA PRO A 355 1.96 -18.65 -19.89
C PRO A 355 1.10 -18.82 -18.64
N GLN A 356 1.62 -19.54 -17.65
CA GLN A 356 0.95 -19.62 -16.36
C GLN A 356 1.26 -18.34 -15.61
N VAL A 357 0.23 -17.75 -15.04
CA VAL A 357 0.39 -16.72 -14.03
C VAL A 357 1.33 -17.27 -12.96
N PRO A 358 2.30 -16.49 -12.45
CA PRO A 358 2.84 -16.81 -11.13
C PRO A 358 1.63 -16.93 -10.20
N PRO A 359 1.42 -18.01 -9.42
CA PRO A 359 0.16 -18.28 -8.73
C PRO A 359 -0.36 -16.99 -8.06
N SER A 360 -1.38 -16.40 -8.66
CA SER A 360 -1.87 -15.07 -8.32
C SER A 360 -3.23 -15.19 -7.67
N SER A 361 -3.40 -14.47 -6.58
CA SER A 361 -4.66 -14.22 -5.89
C SER A 361 -5.32 -12.93 -6.37
N PHE A 362 -5.01 -12.45 -7.58
CA PHE A 362 -5.73 -11.33 -8.20
C PHE A 362 -7.01 -11.83 -8.86
N SER A 363 -7.90 -12.36 -8.03
CA SER A 363 -9.31 -12.44 -8.33
C SER A 363 -10.03 -11.49 -7.38
N LEU A 364 -10.37 -10.30 -7.87
CA LEU A 364 -11.51 -9.57 -7.33
C LEU A 364 -12.78 -10.25 -7.85
N HIS A 365 -13.09 -11.45 -7.33
CA HIS A 365 -14.43 -12.02 -7.53
C HIS A 365 -15.44 -11.17 -6.74
N SER A 366 -16.09 -10.29 -7.48
CA SER A 366 -17.39 -9.72 -7.15
C SER A 366 -18.42 -10.85 -7.12
N GLU A 367 -18.62 -11.51 -5.98
CA GLU A 367 -19.91 -12.08 -5.54
C GLU A 367 -19.82 -12.71 -4.14
N ALA A 368 -20.92 -12.56 -3.39
CA ALA A 368 -21.33 -13.29 -2.18
C ALA A 368 -21.08 -12.65 -0.80
N LEU A 369 -21.69 -11.49 -0.57
CA LEU A 369 -22.53 -11.28 0.61
C LEU A 369 -23.64 -12.36 0.64
N LYS A 370 -23.42 -13.47 1.35
CA LYS A 370 -24.52 -14.31 1.87
C LYS A 370 -24.18 -14.85 3.25
N LEU A 371 -24.85 -14.27 4.24
CA LEU A 371 -25.09 -14.87 5.54
C LEU A 371 -25.69 -16.28 5.34
N SER A 372 -25.04 -17.30 5.90
CA SER A 372 -25.68 -18.58 6.12
C SER A 372 -25.54 -18.98 7.58
N THR A 373 -26.68 -18.97 8.26
CA THR A 373 -26.94 -19.59 9.55
C THR A 373 -26.95 -21.11 9.40
N CYS A 374 -26.26 -21.86 10.26
CA CYS A 374 -26.84 -23.06 10.91
C CYS A 374 -25.92 -23.72 11.96
N ARG A 375 -26.51 -23.86 13.15
CA ARG A 375 -26.62 -25.05 14.01
C ARG A 375 -25.36 -25.78 14.48
N TRP A 376 -25.21 -25.68 15.80
CA TRP A 376 -24.42 -26.49 16.69
C TRP A 376 -24.84 -27.96 16.64
N ASP A 377 -23.85 -28.85 16.72
CA ASP A 377 -23.77 -29.98 17.66
C ASP A 377 -22.77 -31.02 17.14
N ARG A 378 -21.62 -31.18 17.82
CA ARG A 378 -21.26 -32.43 18.52
C ARG A 378 -19.85 -32.37 19.10
N VAL A 379 -19.83 -32.50 20.41
CA VAL A 379 -18.69 -32.82 21.29
C VAL A 379 -18.03 -34.13 20.85
N VAL A 380 -16.70 -34.14 20.72
CA VAL A 380 -15.87 -35.32 21.01
C VAL A 380 -14.60 -34.87 21.75
N SER A 381 -14.44 -35.45 22.94
CA SER A 381 -13.38 -35.28 23.92
C SER A 381 -12.07 -35.96 23.50
N ALA A 382 -10.92 -35.34 23.78
CA ALA A 382 -9.64 -36.04 23.96
C ALA A 382 -8.68 -35.27 24.90
N VAL A 383 -8.87 -35.49 26.21
CA VAL A 383 -7.86 -35.92 27.19
C VAL A 383 -6.45 -35.27 27.16
N VAL A 384 -6.29 -34.29 28.05
CA VAL A 384 -5.30 -34.16 29.15
C VAL A 384 -3.81 -34.38 28.85
N SER A 385 -3.01 -33.35 29.15
CA SER A 385 -1.93 -33.43 30.15
C SER A 385 -1.72 -32.05 30.77
N GLU A 386 -2.41 -31.80 31.89
CA GLU A 386 -2.09 -30.74 32.84
C GLU A 386 -0.88 -31.19 33.68
N GLU A 387 0.13 -30.34 33.80
CA GLU A 387 1.01 -30.35 34.96
C GLU A 387 0.57 -29.21 35.88
N SER A 388 -0.06 -29.60 36.99
CA SER A 388 -0.35 -28.75 38.12
C SER A 388 0.94 -28.42 38.89
N ALA A 389 1.08 -27.18 39.40
CA ALA A 389 1.36 -26.99 40.82
C ALA A 389 1.38 -25.51 41.27
N ILE A 390 0.43 -25.23 42.17
CA ILE A 390 0.65 -24.62 43.49
C ILE A 390 0.92 -23.10 43.54
N GLY A 391 -0.11 -22.41 44.04
CA GLY A 391 0.01 -21.06 44.58
C GLY A 391 0.97 -21.01 45.77
N SER A 392 1.80 -19.99 45.77
CA SER A 392 2.49 -19.52 46.97
C SER A 392 2.45 -17.99 46.94
N ASN A 393 1.82 -17.41 47.97
CA ASN A 393 1.99 -16.01 48.34
C ASN A 393 3.46 -15.83 48.73
N SER A 394 4.28 -15.37 47.78
CA SER A 394 5.57 -14.78 48.08
C SER A 394 5.52 -13.33 47.64
N SER A 395 6.07 -12.45 48.46
CA SER A 395 6.41 -11.07 48.12
C SER A 395 7.50 -11.07 47.04
N GLY A 396 7.14 -11.58 45.86
CA GLY A 396 8.04 -11.86 44.75
C GLY A 396 8.44 -10.56 44.07
N THR A 397 9.74 -10.38 43.91
CA THR A 397 10.33 -9.41 42.99
C THR A 397 9.65 -9.49 41.63
N ASP A 398 9.42 -8.36 40.99
CA ASP A 398 8.84 -8.33 39.64
C ASP A 398 9.72 -9.12 38.68
N VAL A 399 9.10 -10.01 37.90
CA VAL A 399 9.77 -10.81 36.86
C VAL A 399 9.02 -10.64 35.56
N PHE A 400 9.75 -10.28 34.51
CA PHE A 400 9.24 -10.31 33.14
C PHE A 400 9.71 -11.59 32.48
N LYS A 401 8.78 -12.37 31.92
CA LYS A 401 9.12 -13.46 31.00
C LYS A 401 8.73 -13.06 29.59
N LEU A 402 9.73 -12.94 28.72
CA LEU A 402 9.57 -12.46 27.35
C LEU A 402 9.80 -13.62 26.40
N THR A 403 8.76 -14.06 25.70
CA THR A 403 8.86 -15.12 24.70
C THR A 403 8.73 -14.51 23.31
N TYR A 404 9.82 -14.53 22.54
CA TYR A 404 9.82 -14.07 21.16
C TYR A 404 9.18 -15.13 20.26
N LEU A 405 8.18 -14.73 19.47
CA LEU A 405 7.46 -15.65 18.57
C LEU A 405 7.80 -15.42 17.10
N GLU A 406 8.91 -14.74 16.78
CA GLU A 406 9.32 -14.30 15.43
C GLU A 406 8.44 -13.22 14.80
N GLY A 407 9.04 -12.40 13.93
CA GLY A 407 8.36 -11.23 13.37
C GLY A 407 8.21 -10.13 14.43
N ASN A 408 7.04 -9.49 14.46
CA ASN A 408 6.68 -8.57 15.54
C ASN A 408 5.99 -9.29 16.72
N SER A 409 5.85 -10.62 16.65
CA SER A 409 5.04 -11.38 17.61
C SER A 409 5.76 -11.68 18.91
N TRP A 410 5.10 -11.39 20.03
CA TRP A 410 5.59 -11.71 21.37
C TRP A 410 4.50 -12.25 22.29
N LEU A 411 4.92 -13.06 23.26
CA LEU A 411 4.13 -13.38 24.44
C LEU A 411 4.90 -12.92 25.67
N TRP A 412 4.33 -11.97 26.41
CA TRP A 412 4.90 -11.45 27.65
C TRP A 412 4.09 -11.96 28.84
N ASP A 413 4.79 -12.37 29.88
CA ASP A 413 4.23 -12.59 31.22
C ASP A 413 4.86 -11.55 32.15
N VAL A 414 4.04 -10.59 32.56
CA VAL A 414 4.44 -9.49 33.44
C VAL A 414 3.77 -9.71 34.79
N SER A 415 4.52 -10.32 35.71
CA SER A 415 4.03 -10.64 37.07
C SER A 415 2.69 -11.42 37.05
N GLY A 416 2.53 -12.35 36.11
CA GLY A 416 1.36 -13.21 35.93
C GLY A 416 0.26 -12.65 35.02
N VAL A 417 0.43 -11.43 34.50
CA VAL A 417 -0.43 -10.88 33.42
C VAL A 417 0.15 -11.28 32.08
N ARG A 418 -0.57 -12.10 31.31
CA ARG A 418 -0.15 -12.61 30.00
C ARG A 418 -0.65 -11.71 28.88
N ILE A 419 0.28 -11.05 28.19
CA ILE A 419 0.02 -10.10 27.11
C ILE A 419 0.55 -10.69 25.80
N LEU A 420 -0.34 -10.89 24.83
CA LEU A 420 0.01 -11.29 23.47
C LEU A 420 0.17 -10.03 22.63
N VAL A 421 1.31 -9.87 21.95
CA VAL A 421 1.64 -8.65 21.20
C VAL A 421 1.80 -8.99 19.73
N ASP A 422 1.12 -8.24 18.86
CA ASP A 422 1.24 -8.29 17.40
C ASP A 422 1.32 -9.72 16.80
N PRO A 423 0.33 -10.60 17.04
CA PRO A 423 0.46 -12.02 16.75
C PRO A 423 0.28 -12.37 15.26
N ILE A 424 1.30 -12.98 14.68
CA ILE A 424 1.30 -13.60 13.34
C ILE A 424 1.47 -15.11 13.55
N LEU A 425 0.36 -15.83 13.75
CA LEU A 425 0.38 -17.25 14.12
C LEU A 425 -0.42 -18.15 13.16
N VAL A 426 -1.16 -17.55 12.21
CA VAL A 426 -2.00 -18.29 11.25
C VAL A 426 -1.68 -17.84 9.84
N GLY A 427 -1.07 -18.73 9.06
CA GLY A 427 -0.62 -18.46 7.70
C GLY A 427 0.63 -17.58 7.65
N ASN A 428 1.08 -17.29 6.43
CA ASN A 428 2.21 -16.40 6.18
C ASN A 428 1.77 -14.93 6.23
N LEU A 429 2.74 -14.06 6.52
CA LEU A 429 2.60 -12.62 6.40
C LEU A 429 2.73 -12.21 4.93
N ASP A 430 1.69 -11.60 4.35
CA ASP A 430 1.66 -11.28 2.92
C ASP A 430 1.13 -9.90 2.53
N PHE A 431 0.79 -9.03 3.49
CA PHE A 431 0.21 -7.69 3.25
C PHE A 431 -0.99 -7.71 2.27
N GLY A 432 -1.74 -8.81 2.21
CA GLY A 432 -2.84 -9.04 1.27
C GLY A 432 -2.42 -9.32 -0.19
N ILE A 433 -1.11 -9.35 -0.49
CA ILE A 433 -0.55 -9.62 -1.82
C ILE A 433 0.66 -10.58 -1.71
N PRO A 434 0.45 -11.92 -1.66
CA PRO A 434 1.53 -12.93 -1.54
C PRO A 434 2.66 -12.82 -2.55
N LEU A 435 2.39 -12.34 -3.77
CA LEU A 435 3.42 -12.15 -4.80
C LEU A 435 4.34 -10.95 -4.50
N LEU A 436 3.84 -9.94 -3.77
CA LEU A 436 4.60 -8.76 -3.38
C LEU A 436 5.54 -9.08 -2.21
N TYR A 437 5.00 -9.78 -1.21
CA TYR A 437 5.72 -10.23 -0.04
C TYR A 437 5.00 -11.46 0.51
N ASP A 438 5.73 -12.51 0.80
CA ASP A 438 5.24 -13.71 1.48
C ASP A 438 6.33 -14.15 2.44
N ALA A 439 6.06 -14.07 3.74
CA ALA A 439 7.04 -14.35 4.78
C ALA A 439 6.51 -15.37 5.78
N ALA A 440 7.20 -16.51 5.84
CA ALA A 440 6.98 -17.57 6.81
C ALA A 440 7.95 -17.46 7.99
N LYS A 441 7.53 -17.93 9.17
CA LYS A 441 8.42 -18.09 10.32
C LYS A 441 9.56 -19.07 10.00
N LYS A 442 10.77 -18.80 10.48
CA LYS A 442 11.95 -19.66 10.26
C LYS A 442 11.99 -20.83 11.23
N PHE A 443 11.73 -20.55 12.51
CA PHE A 443 11.96 -21.51 13.60
C PHE A 443 10.65 -22.13 14.12
N LEU A 444 9.63 -21.32 14.34
CA LEU A 444 8.33 -21.70 14.93
C LEU A 444 7.30 -22.08 13.87
N LYS A 445 7.70 -22.84 12.85
CA LYS A 445 6.83 -23.24 11.72
C LYS A 445 5.59 -24.04 12.13
N ASN A 446 5.68 -24.78 13.24
CA ASN A 446 4.61 -25.63 13.74
C ASN A 446 3.84 -25.04 14.93
N PHE A 447 4.20 -23.83 15.39
CA PHE A 447 3.54 -23.18 16.52
C PHE A 447 2.19 -22.63 16.07
N LYS A 448 1.11 -23.11 16.67
CA LYS A 448 -0.27 -22.77 16.31
C LYS A 448 -0.90 -21.87 17.35
N LEU A 449 -1.99 -21.22 16.95
CA LEU A 449 -2.81 -20.42 17.86
C LEU A 449 -3.29 -21.21 19.10
N THR A 450 -3.54 -22.51 18.93
CA THR A 450 -3.95 -23.42 20.02
C THR A 450 -2.85 -23.74 21.01
N ASP A 451 -1.59 -23.47 20.66
CA ASP A 451 -0.44 -23.73 21.54
C ASP A 451 -0.20 -22.56 22.50
N LEU A 452 -0.93 -21.45 22.31
CA LEU A 452 -0.86 -20.31 23.22
C LEU A 452 -1.45 -20.69 24.60
N PRO A 453 -0.79 -20.30 25.70
CA PRO A 453 -1.43 -20.34 27.00
C PRO A 453 -2.58 -19.32 27.05
N PRO A 454 -3.49 -19.41 28.05
CA PRO A 454 -4.51 -18.39 28.26
C PRO A 454 -3.90 -16.98 28.29
N VAL A 455 -4.46 -16.06 27.51
CA VAL A 455 -3.99 -14.68 27.36
C VAL A 455 -4.98 -13.74 28.05
N ASP A 456 -4.47 -12.80 28.83
CA ASP A 456 -5.30 -11.80 29.54
C ASP A 456 -5.56 -10.57 28.67
N CYS A 457 -4.59 -10.18 27.83
CA CYS A 457 -4.71 -9.02 26.94
C CYS A 457 -4.01 -9.24 25.60
N LEU A 458 -4.63 -8.75 24.52
CA LEU A 458 -4.01 -8.55 23.23
C LEU A 458 -3.53 -7.10 23.11
N LEU A 459 -2.28 -6.88 22.72
CA LEU A 459 -1.69 -5.56 22.46
C LEU A 459 -1.36 -5.44 20.97
N ILE A 460 -1.93 -4.44 20.29
CA ILE A 460 -1.66 -4.14 18.88
C ILE A 460 -0.97 -2.78 18.77
N THR A 461 0.25 -2.79 18.24
CA THR A 461 1.07 -1.56 18.16
C THR A 461 0.79 -0.73 16.92
N GLN A 462 0.51 -1.37 15.79
CA GLN A 462 0.29 -0.70 14.50
C GLN A 462 -0.90 -1.30 13.74
N SER A 463 -1.43 -0.54 12.79
CA SER A 463 -2.55 -0.97 11.94
C SER A 463 -2.14 -1.83 10.73
N LEU A 464 -0.84 -1.97 10.46
CA LEU A 464 -0.30 -2.73 9.32
C LEU A 464 -0.34 -4.25 9.55
N ASP A 465 -0.37 -5.03 8.46
CA ASP A 465 -0.57 -6.49 8.51
C ASP A 465 0.52 -7.27 9.25
N ASP A 466 1.74 -6.74 9.36
CA ASP A 466 2.85 -7.30 10.14
C ASP A 466 2.73 -7.03 11.65
N HIS A 467 1.67 -6.35 12.07
CA HIS A 467 1.29 -6.13 13.47
C HIS A 467 -0.16 -6.59 13.74
N CYS A 468 -1.10 -6.08 12.95
CA CYS A 468 -2.54 -6.33 13.03
C CYS A 468 -2.99 -7.45 12.07
N HIS A 469 -2.37 -8.62 12.16
CA HIS A 469 -2.55 -9.70 11.19
C HIS A 469 -3.94 -10.35 11.26
N LEU A 470 -4.86 -9.93 10.37
CA LEU A 470 -6.27 -10.37 10.38
C LEU A 470 -6.47 -11.89 10.30
N LYS A 471 -5.57 -12.62 9.61
CA LYS A 471 -5.64 -14.09 9.53
C LYS A 471 -5.43 -14.75 10.89
N THR A 472 -4.61 -14.15 11.75
CA THR A 472 -4.47 -14.59 13.15
C THR A 472 -5.62 -14.08 14.02
N LEU A 473 -6.02 -12.82 13.84
CA LEU A 473 -6.94 -12.14 14.76
C LEU A 473 -8.37 -12.63 14.67
N LYS A 474 -8.84 -13.01 13.48
CA LYS A 474 -10.19 -13.59 13.27
C LYS A 474 -10.42 -14.87 14.10
N PRO A 475 -9.62 -15.94 13.95
CA PRO A 475 -9.79 -17.14 14.77
C PRO A 475 -9.48 -16.89 16.26
N LEU A 476 -8.59 -15.93 16.59
CA LEU A 476 -8.35 -15.54 17.98
C LEU A 476 -9.58 -14.90 18.63
N SER A 477 -10.30 -14.03 17.92
CA SER A 477 -11.51 -13.40 18.45
C SER A 477 -12.67 -14.41 18.59
N GLU A 478 -12.71 -15.43 17.75
CA GLU A 478 -13.64 -16.56 17.89
C GLU A 478 -13.28 -17.44 19.11
N MET A 479 -12.00 -17.71 19.33
CA MET A 479 -11.50 -18.52 20.45
C MET A 479 -11.61 -17.81 21.80
N SER A 480 -11.50 -16.47 21.81
CA SER A 480 -11.58 -15.66 23.04
C SER A 480 -12.40 -14.37 22.80
N PRO A 481 -13.74 -14.47 22.72
CA PRO A 481 -14.62 -13.36 22.34
C PRO A 481 -14.61 -12.16 23.30
N ASN A 482 -14.23 -12.40 24.55
CA ASN A 482 -14.15 -11.39 25.61
C ASN A 482 -12.72 -10.94 25.89
N LEU A 483 -11.75 -11.38 25.08
CA LEU A 483 -10.36 -10.96 25.22
C LEU A 483 -10.28 -9.44 25.20
N ARG A 484 -9.62 -8.87 26.20
CA ARG A 484 -9.35 -7.44 26.25
C ARG A 484 -8.29 -7.11 25.22
N VAL A 485 -8.53 -6.07 24.44
CA VAL A 485 -7.60 -5.60 23.41
C VAL A 485 -7.22 -4.16 23.73
N ILE A 486 -5.93 -3.87 23.71
CA ILE A 486 -5.37 -2.51 23.75
C ILE A 486 -4.68 -2.28 22.41
N ALA A 487 -4.99 -1.17 21.74
CA ALA A 487 -4.50 -0.94 20.39
C ALA A 487 -4.27 0.53 20.06
N THR A 488 -3.44 0.76 19.04
CA THR A 488 -3.39 2.05 18.33
C THR A 488 -4.77 2.42 17.77
N PRO A 489 -5.19 3.69 17.84
CA PRO A 489 -6.43 4.18 17.23
C PRO A 489 -6.50 3.92 15.71
N ASN A 490 -5.36 3.82 15.02
CA ASN A 490 -5.32 3.51 13.59
C ASN A 490 -5.85 2.10 13.26
N ALA A 491 -5.76 1.14 14.19
CA ALA A 491 -6.25 -0.22 14.00
C ALA A 491 -7.77 -0.36 14.21
N LYS A 492 -8.47 0.74 14.54
CA LYS A 492 -9.90 0.73 14.84
C LYS A 492 -10.78 0.07 13.77
N PRO A 493 -10.65 0.42 12.47
CA PRO A 493 -11.47 -0.17 11.42
C PRO A 493 -11.28 -1.70 11.27
N LEU A 494 -10.10 -2.21 11.67
CA LEU A 494 -9.73 -3.62 11.57
C LEU A 494 -10.21 -4.43 12.79
N LEU A 495 -10.14 -3.84 13.98
CA LEU A 495 -10.41 -4.52 15.24
C LEU A 495 -11.87 -4.44 15.70
N ASP A 496 -12.58 -3.33 15.44
CA ASP A 496 -14.00 -3.16 15.81
C ASP A 496 -14.91 -4.30 15.29
N PRO A 497 -14.71 -4.84 14.06
CA PRO A 497 -15.49 -5.98 13.58
C PRO A 497 -15.18 -7.31 14.26
N LEU A 498 -14.02 -7.44 14.93
CA LEU A 498 -13.51 -8.71 15.46
C LEU A 498 -13.68 -8.83 16.98
N PHE A 499 -13.41 -7.76 17.72
CA PHE A 499 -13.35 -7.78 19.18
C PHE A 499 -14.35 -6.78 19.77
N LYS A 500 -14.99 -7.17 20.88
CA LYS A 500 -15.98 -6.32 21.57
C LYS A 500 -15.38 -5.43 22.65
N ASN A 501 -14.25 -5.86 23.24
CA ASN A 501 -13.61 -5.20 24.37
C ASN A 501 -12.27 -4.58 23.95
N VAL A 502 -12.34 -3.54 23.12
CA VAL A 502 -11.16 -2.83 22.59
C VAL A 502 -11.02 -1.47 23.25
N THR A 503 -9.85 -1.18 23.78
CA THR A 503 -9.43 0.13 24.28
C THR A 503 -8.39 0.71 23.32
N TYR A 504 -8.74 1.78 22.62
CA TYR A 504 -7.80 2.50 21.77
C TYR A 504 -7.11 3.58 22.60
N VAL A 505 -5.79 3.63 22.56
CA VAL A 505 -4.97 4.49 23.44
C VAL A 505 -4.10 5.40 22.57
N GLU A 506 -4.31 6.72 22.67
CA GLU A 506 -3.49 7.72 21.97
C GLU A 506 -2.13 7.92 22.67
N PRO A 507 -1.08 8.39 21.98
CA PRO A 507 0.20 8.72 22.62
C PRO A 507 0.05 9.66 23.84
N GLY A 508 0.52 9.21 25.00
CA GLY A 508 0.39 9.91 26.29
C GLY A 508 -0.83 9.49 27.11
N GLU A 509 -1.72 8.68 26.55
CA GLU A 509 -2.78 8.02 27.31
C GLU A 509 -2.31 6.69 27.88
N GLU A 510 -3.04 6.24 28.89
CA GLU A 510 -2.70 5.07 29.67
C GLU A 510 -3.90 4.15 29.82
N SER A 511 -3.61 2.86 29.91
CA SER A 511 -4.58 1.82 30.24
C SER A 511 -3.99 0.86 31.26
N GLU A 512 -4.85 0.16 31.98
CA GLU A 512 -4.46 -0.84 32.97
C GLU A 512 -5.08 -2.19 32.63
N VAL A 513 -4.27 -3.24 32.61
CA VAL A 513 -4.72 -4.63 32.40
C VAL A 513 -4.61 -5.39 33.71
N GLU A 514 -5.68 -6.09 34.08
CA GLU A 514 -5.70 -6.99 35.23
C GLU A 514 -5.63 -8.44 34.74
N GLY A 515 -4.64 -9.20 35.22
CA GLY A 515 -4.51 -10.62 34.89
C GLY A 515 -5.37 -11.51 35.80
N GLY A 516 -5.54 -12.78 35.43
CA GLY A 516 -6.33 -13.74 36.21
C GLY A 516 -5.86 -13.96 37.66
N ASN A 517 -4.64 -13.54 38.01
CA ASN A 517 -4.09 -13.57 39.37
C ASN A 517 -4.39 -12.29 40.19
N GLY A 518 -5.12 -11.31 39.62
CA GLY A 518 -5.43 -10.02 40.23
C GLY A 518 -4.31 -8.96 40.14
N SER A 519 -3.19 -9.27 39.49
CA SER A 519 -2.11 -8.31 39.26
C SER A 519 -2.48 -7.33 38.16
N LYS A 520 -2.04 -6.07 38.31
CA LYS A 520 -2.40 -4.95 37.42
C LYS A 520 -1.16 -4.37 36.75
N VAL A 521 -1.13 -4.39 35.42
CA VAL A 521 -0.05 -3.83 34.62
C VAL A 521 -0.53 -2.55 33.94
N ARG A 522 0.22 -1.47 34.15
CA ARG A 522 -0.03 -0.18 33.49
C ARG A 522 0.69 -0.15 32.15
N ILE A 523 -0.02 0.31 31.12
CA ILE A 523 0.43 0.41 29.74
C ILE A 523 0.21 1.86 29.30
N GLU A 524 1.28 2.56 28.94
CA GLU A 524 1.25 3.91 28.39
C GLU A 524 1.63 3.86 26.90
N ALA A 525 0.82 4.47 26.03
CA ALA A 525 1.15 4.59 24.62
C ALA A 525 2.15 5.73 24.38
N THR A 526 3.12 5.52 23.49
CA THR A 526 4.08 6.54 23.07
C THR A 526 4.01 6.76 21.57
N ALA A 527 4.39 7.95 21.10
CA ALA A 527 4.36 8.27 19.68
C ALA A 527 5.51 7.58 18.94
N GLY A 528 5.17 6.64 18.06
CA GLY A 528 6.04 5.96 17.10
C GLY A 528 6.01 6.62 15.71
N PRO A 529 6.24 5.85 14.62
CA PRO A 529 6.32 6.39 13.27
C PRO A 529 4.95 6.76 12.68
N VAL A 530 4.94 7.74 11.76
CA VAL A 530 3.78 8.02 10.90
C VAL A 530 3.94 7.22 9.60
N LEU A 531 3.19 6.12 9.48
CA LEU A 531 3.35 5.14 8.39
C LEU A 531 2.38 5.33 7.20
N GLY A 532 1.93 6.57 7.00
CA GLY A 532 1.09 6.97 5.87
C GLY A 532 1.31 8.45 5.53
N PRO A 533 0.29 9.15 4.98
CA PRO A 533 0.42 10.57 4.70
C PRO A 533 0.85 11.36 5.96
N PRO A 534 1.59 12.47 5.84
CA PRO A 534 2.16 13.20 6.98
C PRO A 534 1.14 13.67 8.05
N TRP A 535 -0.15 13.73 7.70
CA TRP A 535 -1.26 14.09 8.58
C TRP A 535 -1.95 12.90 9.27
N GLN A 536 -1.55 11.65 8.94
CA GLN A 536 -2.04 10.47 9.64
C GLN A 536 -1.51 10.46 11.09
N ARG A 537 -2.29 9.87 12.00
CA ARG A 537 -1.85 9.69 13.39
C ARG A 537 -0.61 8.80 13.44
N PRO A 538 0.37 9.10 14.31
CA PRO A 538 1.49 8.19 14.54
C PRO A 538 0.97 6.84 15.03
N GLU A 539 1.69 5.77 14.72
CA GLU A 539 1.51 4.48 15.38
C GLU A 539 2.13 4.50 16.79
N ASN A 540 1.88 3.45 17.57
CA ASN A 540 2.26 3.42 18.98
C ASN A 540 3.53 2.60 19.24
N GLY A 541 4.41 3.14 20.07
CA GLY A 541 5.22 2.35 20.99
C GLY A 541 4.48 2.18 22.33
N TYR A 542 4.98 1.35 23.22
CA TYR A 542 4.37 1.18 24.56
C TYR A 542 5.39 1.10 25.68
N LEU A 543 5.10 1.79 26.78
CA LEU A 543 5.79 1.66 28.05
C LEU A 543 4.91 0.87 29.02
N LEU A 544 5.43 -0.23 29.55
CA LEU A 544 4.78 -1.10 30.51
C LEU A 544 5.47 -0.94 31.86
N VAL A 545 4.67 -0.79 32.91
CA VAL A 545 5.14 -0.71 34.29
C VAL A 545 4.53 -1.88 35.07
N SER A 546 5.40 -2.66 35.70
CA SER A 546 5.01 -3.73 36.62
C SER A 546 4.09 -3.22 37.74
N PRO A 547 3.24 -4.10 38.33
CA PRO A 547 2.29 -3.68 39.37
C PRO A 547 2.95 -3.01 40.58
N GLN A 548 4.14 -3.47 40.96
CA GLN A 548 4.92 -2.96 42.09
C GLN A 548 5.85 -1.80 41.67
N GLY A 549 5.91 -1.50 40.37
CA GLY A 549 6.72 -0.43 39.79
C GLY A 549 8.23 -0.65 39.87
N GLN A 550 8.69 -1.89 40.13
CA GLN A 550 10.10 -2.19 40.30
C GLN A 550 10.82 -2.42 38.97
N LEU A 551 10.08 -2.83 37.94
CA LEU A 551 10.61 -3.06 36.61
C LEU A 551 9.71 -2.45 35.52
N SER A 552 10.33 -1.84 34.52
CA SER A 552 9.66 -1.19 33.40
C SER A 552 10.18 -1.68 32.06
N LEU A 553 9.29 -1.81 31.07
CA LEU A 553 9.61 -2.28 29.72
C LEU A 553 9.12 -1.28 28.69
N TYR A 554 9.99 -0.88 27.77
CA TYR A 554 9.62 -0.11 26.59
C TYR A 554 9.71 -0.98 25.34
N TYR A 555 8.64 -0.99 24.55
CA TYR A 555 8.58 -1.69 23.26
C TYR A 555 8.44 -0.69 22.12
N GLU A 556 9.40 -0.73 21.20
CA GLU A 556 9.42 0.06 19.99
C GLU A 556 9.73 -0.83 18.78
N PRO A 557 8.71 -1.25 18.01
CA PRO A 557 8.86 -2.29 17.01
C PRO A 557 9.72 -1.94 15.78
N HIS A 558 9.98 -0.64 15.49
CA HIS A 558 10.77 -0.22 14.31
C HIS A 558 12.00 0.63 14.66
N CYS A 559 12.28 0.81 15.96
CA CYS A 559 13.30 1.73 16.45
C CYS A 559 13.09 3.19 15.97
N VAL A 560 11.84 3.61 15.73
CA VAL A 560 11.47 4.98 15.32
C VAL A 560 10.56 5.61 16.36
N TYR A 561 11.11 6.53 17.15
CA TYR A 561 10.45 7.07 18.33
C TYR A 561 10.56 8.59 18.44
N ASN A 562 9.61 9.21 19.12
CA ASN A 562 9.67 10.63 19.45
C ASN A 562 10.61 10.89 20.64
N LYS A 563 11.82 11.40 20.37
CA LYS A 563 12.83 11.69 21.40
C LYS A 563 12.32 12.62 22.51
N ARG A 564 11.62 13.70 22.15
CA ARG A 564 11.08 14.68 23.12
C ARG A 564 10.05 14.05 24.05
N PHE A 565 9.25 13.12 23.53
CA PHE A 565 8.27 12.40 24.31
C PHE A 565 8.95 11.50 25.36
N LEU A 566 10.05 10.85 24.99
CA LEU A 566 10.77 9.90 25.86
C LEU A 566 11.81 10.54 26.78
N GLU A 567 12.20 11.81 26.57
CA GLU A 567 13.24 12.52 27.37
C GLU A 567 13.04 12.46 28.88
N ASN A 568 11.78 12.39 29.35
CA ASN A 568 11.44 12.33 30.79
C ASN A 568 10.93 10.95 31.22
N LYS A 569 11.08 9.93 30.38
CA LYS A 569 10.67 8.56 30.65
C LYS A 569 11.88 7.69 30.98
N ARG A 570 11.63 6.58 31.65
CA ARG A 570 12.64 5.56 31.97
C ARG A 570 12.08 4.19 31.68
N ALA A 571 12.94 3.29 31.23
CA ALA A 571 12.61 1.89 31.02
C ALA A 571 13.82 1.03 31.37
N ASP A 572 13.67 0.02 32.22
CA ASP A 572 14.76 -0.91 32.56
C ASP A 572 15.05 -1.86 31.39
N ILE A 573 14.00 -2.28 30.68
CA ILE A 573 14.04 -3.18 29.54
C ILE A 573 13.62 -2.42 28.28
N VAL A 574 14.39 -2.53 27.20
CA VAL A 574 14.00 -2.02 25.87
C VAL A 574 13.95 -3.18 24.89
N ILE A 575 12.77 -3.44 24.31
CA ILE A 575 12.61 -4.33 23.15
C ILE A 575 12.56 -3.46 21.90
N THR A 576 13.52 -3.64 21.00
CA THR A 576 13.60 -2.89 19.73
C THR A 576 14.44 -3.67 18.71
N PRO A 577 14.23 -3.47 17.40
CA PRO A 577 15.18 -3.95 16.41
C PRO A 577 16.53 -3.27 16.56
N VAL A 578 17.59 -3.99 16.21
CA VAL A 578 18.97 -3.47 16.19
C VAL A 578 19.64 -3.62 14.83
N ILE A 579 19.05 -4.38 13.91
CA ILE A 579 19.55 -4.52 12.54
C ILE A 579 18.67 -3.63 11.67
N LYS A 580 19.31 -2.72 10.93
CA LYS A 580 18.62 -1.77 10.08
C LYS A 580 18.07 -2.50 8.86
N GLN A 581 16.84 -2.18 8.49
CA GLN A 581 16.23 -2.67 7.25
C GLN A 581 15.93 -1.50 6.32
N LEU A 582 16.41 -1.62 5.09
CA LEU A 582 16.36 -0.58 4.09
C LEU A 582 15.57 -1.06 2.88
N LEU A 583 14.65 -0.22 2.42
CA LEU A 583 14.23 -0.22 1.02
C LEU A 583 15.00 0.88 0.28
N PRO A 584 15.07 0.83 -1.06
CA PRO A 584 15.62 1.94 -1.83
C PRO A 584 14.97 3.26 -1.43
N SER A 585 15.75 4.17 -0.82
CA SER A 585 15.34 5.50 -0.34
C SER A 585 14.37 5.55 0.86
N PHE A 586 14.16 4.46 1.60
CA PHE A 586 13.32 4.46 2.81
C PHE A 586 13.90 3.53 3.88
N THR A 587 14.01 4.02 5.12
CA THR A 587 14.40 3.18 6.26
C THR A 587 13.13 2.56 6.84
N LEU A 588 12.98 1.24 6.67
CA LEU A 588 11.85 0.49 7.25
C LEU A 588 12.03 0.31 8.75
N VAL A 589 13.24 -0.05 9.16
CA VAL A 589 13.62 -0.33 10.54
C VAL A 589 14.94 0.38 10.81
N SER A 590 15.00 1.18 11.87
CA SER A 590 16.22 1.92 12.23
C SER A 590 17.28 1.00 12.84
N GLY A 591 18.53 1.45 12.82
CA GLY A 591 19.70 0.59 13.06
C GLY A 591 20.27 0.64 14.48
N GLN A 592 21.52 0.20 14.58
CA GLN A 592 22.25 -0.01 15.83
C GLN A 592 22.46 1.28 16.61
N GLU A 593 22.79 2.35 15.91
CA GLU A 593 23.04 3.66 16.48
C GLU A 593 21.77 4.21 17.13
N ASP A 594 20.62 4.07 16.47
CA ASP A 594 19.33 4.53 16.97
C ASP A 594 18.86 3.71 18.18
N ALA A 595 19.13 2.39 18.17
CA ALA A 595 18.82 1.50 19.29
C ALA A 595 19.67 1.81 20.53
N VAL A 596 20.97 2.09 20.35
CA VAL A 596 21.85 2.53 21.46
C VAL A 596 21.43 3.91 21.97
N GLN A 597 21.04 4.83 21.09
CA GLN A 597 20.48 6.13 21.50
C GLN A 597 19.18 5.97 22.30
N LEU A 598 18.31 5.05 21.89
CA LEU A 598 17.06 4.76 22.60
C LEU A 598 17.33 4.22 24.01
N ALA A 599 18.22 3.22 24.10
CA ALA A 599 18.65 2.65 25.37
C ALA A 599 19.26 3.73 26.29
N LYS A 600 20.05 4.65 25.73
CA LYS A 600 20.67 5.75 26.47
C LYS A 600 19.64 6.76 26.97
N LEU A 601 18.67 7.10 26.12
CA LEU A 601 17.58 8.03 26.44
C LEU A 601 16.74 7.51 27.60
N LEU A 602 16.38 6.23 27.58
CA LEU A 602 15.55 5.57 28.60
C LEU A 602 16.32 5.05 29.81
N GLN A 603 17.66 5.15 29.78
CA GLN A 603 18.57 4.61 30.81
C GLN A 603 18.37 3.10 31.03
N ALA A 604 18.24 2.38 29.93
CA ALA A 604 17.97 0.95 29.93
C ALA A 604 19.14 0.13 30.47
N LYS A 605 18.82 -0.90 31.25
CA LYS A 605 19.76 -1.90 31.75
C LYS A 605 19.81 -3.13 30.86
N PHE A 606 18.66 -3.50 30.29
CA PHE A 606 18.54 -4.67 29.43
C PHE A 606 18.00 -4.24 28.07
N ILE A 607 18.72 -4.57 27.01
CA ILE A 607 18.24 -4.40 25.64
C ILE A 607 17.94 -5.80 25.12
N VAL A 608 16.71 -6.02 24.66
CA VAL A 608 16.25 -7.29 24.09
C VAL A 608 16.05 -7.07 22.59
N PRO A 609 17.05 -7.39 21.75
CA PRO A 609 16.97 -7.17 20.32
C PRO A 609 15.91 -8.06 19.70
N MET A 610 15.09 -7.50 18.81
CA MET A 610 14.17 -8.28 17.99
C MET A 610 14.63 -8.34 16.53
N LYS A 611 14.33 -9.46 15.87
CA LYS A 611 14.67 -9.70 14.46
C LYS A 611 13.40 -9.76 13.63
N ASN A 612 12.66 -8.66 13.59
CA ASN A 612 11.32 -8.60 13.01
C ASN A 612 11.26 -9.00 11.53
N GLY A 613 12.28 -8.69 10.73
CA GLY A 613 12.34 -9.15 9.34
C GLY A 613 13.16 -10.43 9.09
N ASP A 614 13.58 -11.15 10.14
CA ASP A 614 14.28 -12.45 10.01
C ASP A 614 13.28 -13.60 9.77
N LEU A 615 12.56 -13.50 8.66
CA LEU A 615 11.55 -14.46 8.20
C LEU A 615 12.02 -15.14 6.90
N ASP A 616 11.53 -16.35 6.63
CA ASP A 616 11.69 -17.03 5.34
C ASP A 616 10.81 -16.30 4.32
N SER A 617 11.32 -15.18 3.78
CA SER A 617 10.59 -14.28 2.91
C SER A 617 10.88 -14.52 1.42
N LYS A 618 9.84 -14.36 0.60
CA LYS A 618 9.84 -14.44 -0.85
C LYS A 618 8.99 -13.30 -1.41
N GLY A 619 9.10 -13.07 -2.72
CA GLY A 619 8.38 -11.98 -3.40
C GLY A 619 9.25 -10.76 -3.69
N PHE A 620 8.67 -9.79 -4.39
CA PHE A 620 9.42 -8.64 -4.89
C PHE A 620 10.03 -7.79 -3.77
N LEU A 621 9.25 -7.46 -2.72
CA LEU A 621 9.74 -6.66 -1.58
C LEU A 621 10.91 -7.34 -0.88
N ALA A 622 10.84 -8.66 -0.67
CA ALA A 622 11.92 -9.42 -0.04
C ALA A 622 13.25 -9.33 -0.82
N SER A 623 13.19 -9.20 -2.16
CA SER A 623 14.39 -9.11 -3.02
C SER A 623 15.03 -7.72 -3.08
N ILE A 624 14.38 -6.70 -2.52
CA ILE A 624 14.88 -5.31 -2.52
C ILE A 624 15.14 -4.78 -1.10
N VAL A 625 14.84 -5.55 -0.06
CA VAL A 625 15.16 -5.19 1.32
C VAL A 625 16.63 -5.53 1.58
N GLU A 626 17.41 -4.51 1.92
CA GLU A 626 18.81 -4.65 2.34
C GLU A 626 18.88 -4.58 3.88
N SER A 627 19.75 -5.40 4.47
CA SER A 627 20.02 -5.39 5.90
C SER A 627 21.39 -4.78 6.17
N GLU A 628 21.47 -3.84 7.11
CA GLU A 628 22.71 -3.16 7.49
C GLU A 628 22.95 -3.32 9.00
N GLY A 629 24.15 -3.75 9.37
CA GLY A 629 24.56 -4.02 10.74
C GLY A 629 24.51 -5.50 11.14
N THR A 630 25.25 -5.86 12.20
CA THR A 630 25.32 -7.20 12.81
C THR A 630 25.06 -7.18 14.31
N MET A 631 24.64 -8.28 14.91
CA MET A 631 24.44 -8.32 16.37
C MET A 631 25.73 -8.02 17.13
N GLU A 632 26.87 -8.45 16.59
CA GLU A 632 28.21 -8.21 17.12
C GLU A 632 28.54 -6.71 17.13
N SER A 633 28.36 -6.02 16.00
CA SER A 633 28.61 -4.57 15.92
C SER A 633 27.69 -3.76 16.83
N PHE A 634 26.44 -4.23 17.05
CA PHE A 634 25.55 -3.64 18.04
C PHE A 634 26.07 -3.81 19.47
N LYS A 635 26.52 -5.01 19.85
CA LYS A 635 27.09 -5.27 21.20
C LYS A 635 28.32 -4.42 21.46
N GLU A 636 29.21 -4.29 20.47
CA GLU A 636 30.40 -3.45 20.58
C GLU A 636 30.02 -1.97 20.81
N LEU A 637 29.04 -1.46 20.05
CA LEU A 637 28.56 -0.09 20.19
C LEU A 637 27.87 0.13 21.54
N LEU A 638 27.05 -0.83 21.98
CA LEU A 638 26.38 -0.79 23.28
C LEU A 638 27.40 -0.77 24.43
N GLN A 639 28.39 -1.68 24.41
CA GLN A 639 29.43 -1.75 25.44
C GLN A 639 30.24 -0.45 25.54
N LYS A 640 30.43 0.24 24.41
CA LYS A 640 31.15 1.51 24.35
C LYS A 640 30.35 2.68 24.93
N GLU A 641 29.05 2.76 24.62
CA GLU A 641 28.21 3.91 25.00
C GLU A 641 27.48 3.73 26.35
N LEU A 642 27.15 2.49 26.71
CA LEU A 642 26.41 2.08 27.90
C LEU A 642 27.06 0.80 28.49
N PRO A 643 28.20 0.91 29.18
CA PRO A 643 28.97 -0.26 29.64
C PRO A 643 28.24 -1.12 30.67
N ASP A 644 27.27 -0.54 31.39
CA ASP A 644 26.46 -1.22 32.41
C ASP A 644 25.20 -1.88 31.82
N ALA A 645 24.91 -1.66 30.54
CA ALA A 645 23.74 -2.23 29.86
C ALA A 645 24.09 -3.57 29.20
N GLN A 646 23.16 -4.53 29.29
CA GLN A 646 23.32 -5.87 28.76
C GLN A 646 22.37 -6.12 27.58
N ALA A 647 22.91 -6.61 26.46
CA ALA A 647 22.10 -7.16 25.37
C ALA A 647 21.70 -8.62 25.66
N LEU A 648 20.41 -8.90 25.69
CA LEU A 648 19.85 -10.23 25.93
C LEU A 648 19.15 -10.73 24.65
N GLU A 649 19.77 -11.65 23.93
CA GLU A 649 19.21 -12.18 22.68
C GLU A 649 18.11 -13.22 22.96
N PRO A 650 16.87 -12.97 22.54
CA PRO A 650 15.80 -13.94 22.70
C PRO A 650 15.99 -15.11 21.72
N THR A 651 15.74 -16.33 22.20
CA THR A 651 15.62 -17.51 21.34
C THR A 651 14.13 -17.72 21.01
N PRO A 652 13.73 -17.82 19.73
CA PRO A 652 12.33 -18.04 19.36
C PRO A 652 11.67 -19.19 20.12
N GLY A 653 10.52 -18.92 20.75
CA GLY A 653 9.74 -19.88 21.52
C GLY A 653 10.28 -20.23 22.91
N VAL A 654 11.44 -19.69 23.31
CA VAL A 654 12.03 -19.91 24.63
C VAL A 654 11.82 -18.68 25.50
N PRO A 655 11.24 -18.80 26.71
CA PRO A 655 11.01 -17.66 27.58
C PRO A 655 12.32 -17.11 28.16
N LEU A 656 12.62 -15.85 27.89
CA LEU A 656 13.69 -15.08 28.51
C LEU A 656 13.19 -14.45 29.81
N GLN A 657 13.76 -14.82 30.95
CA GLN A 657 13.39 -14.26 32.25
C GLN A 657 14.31 -13.11 32.64
N ILE A 658 13.73 -11.96 32.97
CA ILE A 658 14.45 -10.78 33.44
C ILE A 658 13.88 -10.40 34.82
N PRO A 659 14.63 -10.63 35.90
CA PRO A 659 14.22 -10.23 37.24
C PRO A 659 14.45 -8.73 37.47
N ALA A 660 13.77 -8.16 38.46
CA ALA A 660 14.09 -6.84 38.99
C ALA A 660 15.58 -6.77 39.41
N PRO A 661 16.29 -5.68 39.02
CA PRO A 661 17.73 -5.49 39.29
C PRO A 661 18.07 -5.28 40.77
#